data_AF-A0A8J3FI52-F1
#
_entry.id   AF-A0A8J3FI52-F1
#
_cell.length_a   1.000
_cell.length_b   1.000
_cell.length_c   1.000
_cell.angle_alpha   90.00
_cell.angle_beta   90.00
_cell.angle_gamma   90.00
#
_symmetry.space_group_name_H-M   'P 1'
#
loop_
_entity.id
_entity.type
_entity.pdbx_description
1 polymer ?
#
loop_
_entity_poly.entity_id
_entity_poly.type
_entity_poly.pdbx_seq_one_letter_code
_entity_poly.pdbx_strand_id
1 'polypeptide(L)'
;MNGASWTGWVAAGRPRRSDRAFHLRRVRWLSRHLVSTLVVAGVAGGLGAPASARQPTPRHIVPVAVARPASSVPPATTEEKLKAATAVGLDPAQVAQLDDREFTFRVWQKAPVGSEVSAAAVLALNDEIDPDTKQSVACSLYIRTGITEAKDRDANQEIRDRNAAAAATARRQSAADLVGLPGSSGRIGLGDRDFIIVLWEYVRQQQPGLTGTIAAAEKAFAGGMTDRETFLGGGLGAVYAADRRRLIDEAHQGDEAARKDAERRFARQFAASAVGVAVTIDDPQWMGIREDDFLRRLGDIIGTDPLFVLTEAARAKAVMQGQAASLSFIEKGIHERVADDGLRRREGIRAEYRRSVSDVRGRAERDGYKNLARAAQRALADGTLQAMIWFLQSYTALPLDSSDVALFQAHDSAPNGKGVTGWALRHLGRSSATVQRFWTSSTWIHSRFGAAAGDFDRDGRKDVAVLYRVATYHYRIFLFSHIDSGDSRPVLAWETKSEKKGWEFGYHQLVAGDYNGDGLTDLAVQGSRWADNGPIDKSNHLYLMMSDGKGAFAAKATPFEHEAVTGTPSAGDVDRDGKDDLVFLSRKKLWLAVSSGDGIKQPVVRWSASSEEERLIDRNPLVDIDQDGSPELVVLRQANDSKVEARAFRNLAPAAGNVAVSKLWEAAGVARLYFGQAFAPDVNGDGATDVTFVGPQAVTPDDKPVIHTMRGSRHGGFSAVRRIGNPKEMTWGYYAMVMAG
;
A
#
# COMPACT_ATOMS: atom_id res chain seq x y z
N MET A 1 -9.06 -24.50 -52.22
CA MET A 1 -10.45 -24.49 -52.70
C MET A 1 -11.30 -25.18 -51.64
N ASN A 2 -12.37 -24.49 -51.21
CA ASN A 2 -13.65 -24.94 -50.61
C ASN A 2 -13.80 -26.45 -50.35
N GLY A 3 -14.40 -26.95 -49.27
CA GLY A 3 -15.39 -26.41 -48.36
C GLY A 3 -16.12 -27.60 -47.70
N ALA A 4 -16.81 -27.30 -46.61
CA ALA A 4 -17.62 -28.13 -45.72
C ALA A 4 -18.35 -29.36 -46.29
N SER A 5 -18.58 -30.38 -45.45
CA SER A 5 -19.91 -30.63 -44.84
C SER A 5 -19.99 -31.94 -44.02
N TRP A 6 -21.01 -31.97 -43.18
CA TRP A 6 -21.29 -32.82 -42.01
C TRP A 6 -22.08 -34.12 -42.31
N THR A 7 -22.34 -34.88 -41.21
CA THR A 7 -23.28 -36.02 -40.99
C THR A 7 -22.61 -37.40 -41.02
N GLY A 8 -22.85 -38.39 -40.14
CA GLY A 8 -23.74 -38.53 -38.99
C GLY A 8 -24.18 -40.00 -38.83
N TRP A 9 -23.85 -40.63 -37.68
CA TRP A 9 -24.60 -41.69 -36.96
C TRP A 9 -24.44 -43.23 -37.21
N VAL A 10 -24.14 -43.90 -36.07
CA VAL A 10 -24.55 -45.22 -35.50
C VAL A 10 -24.04 -46.57 -36.06
N ALA A 11 -23.10 -47.13 -35.27
CA ALA A 11 -23.06 -48.45 -34.59
C ALA A 11 -23.53 -49.75 -35.28
N ALA A 12 -22.68 -50.77 -35.19
CA ALA A 12 -22.81 -51.96 -34.30
C ALA A 12 -22.07 -53.18 -34.88
N GLY A 13 -21.34 -53.92 -34.05
CA GLY A 13 -20.85 -55.26 -34.41
C GLY A 13 -19.55 -55.73 -33.75
N ARG A 14 -19.64 -56.19 -32.50
CA ARG A 14 -18.67 -57.09 -31.80
C ARG A 14 -18.57 -58.45 -32.55
N PRO A 15 -17.83 -59.52 -32.11
CA PRO A 15 -16.89 -59.74 -30.98
C PRO A 15 -15.56 -60.43 -31.47
N ARG A 16 -14.57 -60.95 -30.72
CA ARG A 16 -14.57 -61.82 -29.52
C ARG A 16 -13.12 -62.11 -29.08
N ARG A 17 -12.88 -62.07 -27.74
CA ARG A 17 -12.03 -62.92 -26.83
C ARG A 17 -10.62 -63.35 -27.31
N SER A 18 -9.56 -63.40 -26.52
CA SER A 18 -9.26 -63.54 -25.06
C SER A 18 -7.70 -63.52 -24.98
N ASP A 19 -6.96 -63.18 -23.92
CA ASP A 19 -7.09 -63.47 -22.48
C ASP A 19 -5.98 -62.70 -21.68
N ARG A 20 -6.32 -62.24 -20.46
CA ARG A 20 -5.52 -62.10 -19.19
C ARG A 20 -4.26 -61.20 -19.13
N ALA A 21 -3.90 -60.50 -18.04
CA ALA A 21 -4.41 -60.16 -16.70
C ALA A 21 -3.48 -59.02 -16.16
N PHE A 22 -3.92 -58.03 -15.38
CA PHE A 22 -3.86 -58.02 -13.91
C PHE A 22 -4.61 -56.77 -13.35
N HIS A 23 -5.38 -56.97 -12.27
CA HIS A 23 -6.25 -55.98 -11.63
C HIS A 23 -5.57 -55.24 -10.47
N LEU A 24 -5.84 -53.94 -10.33
CA LEU A 24 -5.77 -53.21 -9.06
C LEU A 24 -7.11 -52.52 -8.78
N ARG A 25 -7.74 -52.85 -7.65
CA ARG A 25 -8.89 -52.14 -7.08
C ARG A 25 -8.52 -51.62 -5.69
N ARG A 26 -8.96 -50.38 -5.43
CA ARG A 26 -8.93 -49.61 -4.19
C ARG A 26 -9.50 -50.36 -2.98
N VAL A 27 -8.97 -50.10 -1.78
CA VAL A 27 -9.73 -50.14 -0.51
C VAL A 27 -9.24 -49.04 0.44
N ARG A 28 -10.20 -48.37 1.10
CA ARG A 28 -10.09 -47.35 2.16
C ARG A 28 -9.59 -47.94 3.49
N TRP A 29 -9.03 -47.13 4.39
CA TRP A 29 -8.98 -47.48 5.82
C TRP A 29 -9.55 -46.38 6.71
N LEU A 30 -10.30 -46.85 7.71
CA LEU A 30 -11.17 -46.13 8.65
C LEU A 30 -10.42 -45.78 9.94
N SER A 31 -10.81 -44.67 10.55
CA SER A 31 -10.50 -44.27 11.91
C SER A 31 -11.49 -44.89 12.92
N ARG A 32 -11.01 -45.38 14.07
CA ARG A 32 -11.70 -45.27 15.39
C ARG A 32 -10.84 -45.76 16.58
N HIS A 33 -11.23 -45.23 17.74
CA HIS A 33 -10.56 -45.00 19.03
C HIS A 33 -10.03 -46.19 19.83
N LEU A 34 -9.07 -45.88 20.74
CA LEU A 34 -8.89 -46.58 22.02
C LEU A 34 -8.70 -45.56 23.15
N VAL A 35 -9.53 -45.71 24.19
CA VAL A 35 -9.46 -45.07 25.50
C VAL A 35 -8.61 -45.95 26.41
N SER A 36 -7.72 -45.37 27.21
CA SER A 36 -7.11 -46.06 28.35
C SER A 36 -6.82 -45.06 29.47
N THR A 37 -7.52 -45.23 30.58
CA THR A 37 -7.36 -44.61 31.90
C THR A 37 -6.07 -45.05 32.59
N LEU A 38 -5.35 -44.14 33.26
CA LEU A 38 -4.52 -44.48 34.42
C LEU A 38 -4.27 -43.29 35.37
N VAL A 39 -4.91 -43.40 36.54
CA VAL A 39 -4.54 -43.06 37.94
C VAL A 39 -3.80 -41.75 38.27
N VAL A 40 -4.44 -41.00 39.18
CA VAL A 40 -3.92 -39.88 39.98
C VAL A 40 -2.98 -40.37 41.08
N ALA A 41 -1.80 -39.78 41.19
CA ALA A 41 -1.05 -39.62 42.43
C ALA A 41 -0.28 -38.29 42.38
N GLY A 42 -0.60 -37.36 43.28
CA GLY A 42 0.09 -36.08 43.40
C GLY A 42 1.30 -36.15 44.33
N VAL A 43 2.26 -35.23 44.14
CA VAL A 43 2.89 -34.35 45.16
C VAL A 43 3.72 -33.28 44.44
N ALA A 44 3.75 -32.10 45.05
CA ALA A 44 4.22 -30.78 44.64
C ALA A 44 5.68 -30.62 44.14
N GLY A 45 5.89 -29.53 43.40
CA GLY A 45 7.22 -28.93 43.17
C GLY A 45 7.25 -28.07 41.90
N GLY A 46 7.17 -26.74 42.06
CA GLY A 46 7.04 -25.81 40.94
C GLY A 46 8.25 -25.72 40.01
N LEU A 47 7.99 -25.23 38.80
CA LEU A 47 8.86 -24.39 37.96
C LEU A 47 8.08 -24.12 36.64
N GLY A 48 8.14 -22.88 36.16
CA GLY A 48 7.33 -22.38 35.05
C GLY A 48 7.46 -23.19 33.76
N ALA A 49 6.31 -23.52 33.17
CA ALA A 49 6.26 -24.21 31.89
C ALA A 49 6.50 -23.24 30.72
N PRO A 50 7.25 -23.69 29.68
CA PRO A 50 7.54 -22.93 28.47
C PRO A 50 6.28 -22.76 27.60
N ALA A 51 6.26 -21.66 26.85
CA ALA A 51 5.23 -21.35 25.86
C ALA A 51 5.03 -22.53 24.89
N SER A 52 3.84 -23.12 24.94
CA SER A 52 3.39 -24.11 23.96
C SER A 52 3.44 -23.49 22.56
N ALA A 53 4.14 -24.16 21.65
CA ALA A 53 4.13 -23.83 20.23
C ALA A 53 2.68 -23.80 19.72
N ARG A 54 2.19 -22.60 19.36
CA ARG A 54 0.95 -22.42 18.63
C ARG A 54 1.09 -23.15 17.29
N GLN A 55 0.12 -24.01 16.99
CA GLN A 55 -0.15 -24.46 15.62
C GLN A 55 -0.22 -23.23 14.70
N PRO A 56 0.26 -23.31 13.44
CA PRO A 56 0.09 -22.21 12.49
C PRO A 56 -1.42 -22.04 12.26
N THR A 57 -2.00 -21.00 12.87
CA THR A 57 -3.32 -20.51 12.49
C THR A 57 -3.29 -20.21 11.00
N PRO A 58 -4.31 -20.62 10.22
CA PRO A 58 -4.51 -20.06 8.88
C PRO A 58 -4.43 -18.55 9.01
N ARG A 59 -3.61 -17.90 8.19
CA ARG A 59 -3.63 -16.44 8.10
C ARG A 59 -5.05 -16.04 7.71
N HIS A 60 -5.84 -15.58 8.68
CA HIS A 60 -7.05 -14.85 8.40
C HIS A 60 -6.63 -13.60 7.65
N ILE A 61 -6.82 -13.64 6.33
CA ILE A 61 -6.97 -12.45 5.53
C ILE A 61 -8.19 -11.75 6.13
N VAL A 62 -7.95 -10.65 6.85
CA VAL A 62 -9.03 -9.74 7.22
C VAL A 62 -9.54 -9.19 5.88
N PRO A 63 -10.82 -9.38 5.52
CA PRO A 63 -11.36 -8.74 4.33
C PRO A 63 -11.31 -7.24 4.58
N VAL A 64 -10.56 -6.51 3.77
CA VAL A 64 -10.82 -5.08 3.58
C VAL A 64 -12.14 -5.04 2.82
N ALA A 65 -13.22 -4.71 3.51
CA ALA A 65 -14.50 -4.45 2.87
C ALA A 65 -14.35 -3.15 2.07
N VAL A 66 -14.23 -3.29 0.76
CA VAL A 66 -14.42 -2.17 -0.17
C VAL A 66 -15.92 -1.91 -0.20
N ALA A 67 -16.37 -0.83 0.45
CA ALA A 67 -17.74 -0.34 0.34
C ALA A 67 -17.88 0.48 -0.95
N ARG A 68 -18.94 0.21 -1.73
CA ARG A 68 -19.10 0.65 -3.13
C ARG A 68 -19.88 1.96 -3.26
N PRO A 69 -19.71 2.73 -4.36
CA PRO A 69 -20.52 3.91 -4.69
C PRO A 69 -21.87 3.53 -5.31
N ALA A 70 -22.92 4.32 -5.04
CA ALA A 70 -24.14 4.32 -5.87
C ALA A 70 -23.98 5.34 -7.01
N SER A 71 -24.07 4.86 -8.26
CA SER A 71 -24.43 5.53 -9.55
C SER A 71 -23.91 6.93 -9.96
N SER A 72 -22.67 7.06 -10.42
CA SER A 72 -22.29 8.11 -11.40
C SER A 72 -21.26 7.68 -12.44
N VAL A 73 -20.57 6.56 -12.26
CA VAL A 73 -19.73 5.98 -13.31
C VAL A 73 -20.65 5.33 -14.37
N PRO A 74 -20.67 5.82 -15.63
CA PRO A 74 -21.45 5.17 -16.66
C PRO A 74 -20.94 3.74 -16.87
N PRO A 75 -21.76 2.80 -17.37
CA PRO A 75 -21.28 1.47 -17.74
C PRO A 75 -20.12 1.56 -18.73
N ALA A 76 -19.24 0.55 -18.74
CA ALA A 76 -18.24 0.41 -19.77
C ALA A 76 -18.91 0.38 -21.15
N THR A 77 -18.40 1.21 -22.06
CA THR A 77 -18.93 1.28 -23.43
C THR A 77 -18.72 -0.04 -24.16
N THR A 78 -19.49 -0.27 -25.22
CA THR A 78 -19.34 -1.48 -26.06
C THR A 78 -17.93 -1.59 -26.64
N GLU A 79 -17.30 -0.46 -26.99
CA GLU A 79 -15.92 -0.43 -27.49
C GLU A 79 -14.90 -0.84 -26.41
N GLU A 80 -15.07 -0.36 -25.18
CA GLU A 80 -14.24 -0.75 -24.02
C GLU A 80 -14.39 -2.25 -23.71
N LYS A 81 -15.61 -2.79 -23.76
CA LYS A 81 -15.88 -4.23 -23.60
C LYS A 81 -15.28 -5.07 -24.72
N LEU A 82 -15.34 -4.61 -25.97
CA LEU A 82 -14.75 -5.31 -27.12
C LEU A 82 -13.22 -5.40 -26.98
N LYS A 83 -12.60 -4.29 -26.55
CA LYS A 83 -11.16 -4.21 -26.29
C LYS A 83 -10.74 -5.10 -25.11
N ALA A 84 -11.49 -5.06 -24.01
CA ALA A 84 -11.27 -5.92 -22.85
C ALA A 84 -11.46 -7.41 -23.18
N ALA A 85 -12.49 -7.76 -23.95
CA ALA A 85 -12.78 -9.14 -24.37
C ALA A 85 -11.63 -9.71 -25.20
N THR A 86 -11.15 -8.92 -26.17
CA THR A 86 -10.00 -9.27 -26.99
C THR A 86 -8.74 -9.46 -26.14
N ALA A 87 -8.56 -8.64 -25.09
CA ALA A 87 -7.42 -8.74 -24.19
C ALA A 87 -7.40 -10.03 -23.36
N VAL A 88 -8.55 -10.59 -22.98
CA VAL A 88 -8.65 -11.81 -22.16
C VAL A 88 -9.08 -13.06 -22.95
N GLY A 89 -9.21 -12.97 -24.26
CA GLY A 89 -9.59 -14.10 -25.12
C GLY A 89 -11.03 -14.57 -24.94
N LEU A 90 -11.94 -13.63 -24.67
CA LEU A 90 -13.38 -13.84 -24.74
C LEU A 90 -13.87 -13.52 -26.16
N ASP A 91 -14.88 -14.26 -26.64
CA ASP A 91 -15.50 -13.99 -27.93
C ASP A 91 -16.21 -12.62 -27.89
N PRO A 92 -15.72 -11.60 -28.64
CA PRO A 92 -16.28 -10.26 -28.57
C PRO A 92 -17.76 -10.19 -28.95
N ALA A 93 -18.22 -11.09 -29.82
CA ALA A 93 -19.62 -11.16 -30.25
C ALA A 93 -20.57 -11.64 -29.14
N GLN A 94 -20.05 -12.44 -28.18
CA GLN A 94 -20.84 -12.98 -27.06
C GLN A 94 -20.89 -12.04 -25.86
N VAL A 95 -19.95 -11.10 -25.76
CA VAL A 95 -19.77 -10.27 -24.55
C VAL A 95 -20.06 -8.78 -24.75
N ALA A 96 -20.20 -8.31 -26.00
CA ALA A 96 -20.46 -6.91 -26.34
C ALA A 96 -21.77 -6.34 -25.75
N GLN A 97 -22.76 -7.18 -25.50
CA GLN A 97 -24.10 -6.82 -25.01
C GLN A 97 -24.32 -7.21 -23.54
N LEU A 98 -23.31 -7.79 -22.87
CA LEU A 98 -23.43 -8.16 -21.46
C LEU A 98 -23.36 -6.91 -20.59
N ASP A 99 -24.06 -6.93 -19.46
CA ASP A 99 -23.82 -5.96 -18.40
C ASP A 99 -22.40 -6.13 -17.84
N ASP A 100 -21.89 -5.08 -17.19
CA ASP A 100 -20.49 -5.03 -16.75
C ASP A 100 -20.15 -6.11 -15.72
N ARG A 101 -21.14 -6.53 -14.92
CA ARG A 101 -20.97 -7.53 -13.87
C ARG A 101 -20.91 -8.93 -14.47
N GLU A 102 -21.82 -9.25 -15.39
CA GLU A 102 -21.82 -10.49 -16.15
C GLU A 102 -20.58 -10.58 -17.03
N PHE A 103 -20.16 -9.48 -17.68
CA PHE A 103 -18.88 -9.41 -18.39
C PHE A 103 -17.71 -9.73 -17.46
N THR A 104 -17.63 -9.08 -16.29
CA THR A 104 -16.58 -9.32 -15.29
C THR A 104 -16.61 -10.75 -14.76
N PHE A 105 -17.80 -11.33 -14.60
CA PHE A 105 -17.98 -12.73 -14.23
C PHE A 105 -17.47 -13.67 -15.31
N ARG A 106 -17.70 -13.38 -16.60
CA ARG A 106 -17.10 -14.13 -17.72
C ARG A 106 -15.58 -14.03 -17.74
N VAL A 107 -15.04 -12.85 -17.44
CA VAL A 107 -13.59 -12.66 -17.30
C VAL A 107 -13.06 -13.51 -16.15
N TRP A 108 -13.69 -13.47 -14.97
CA TRP A 108 -13.32 -14.27 -13.80
C TRP A 108 -13.39 -15.78 -14.08
N GLN A 109 -14.47 -16.26 -14.73
CA GLN A 109 -14.63 -17.67 -15.10
C GLN A 109 -13.58 -18.15 -16.10
N LYS A 110 -13.14 -17.25 -16.99
CA LYS A 110 -12.16 -17.56 -18.04
C LYS A 110 -10.72 -17.44 -17.53
N ALA A 111 -10.46 -16.52 -16.60
CA ALA A 111 -9.14 -16.24 -16.06
C ALA A 111 -8.58 -17.45 -15.29
N PRO A 112 -7.26 -17.71 -15.35
CA PRO A 112 -6.63 -18.75 -14.55
C PRO A 112 -6.87 -18.52 -13.05
N VAL A 113 -7.16 -19.60 -12.32
CA VAL A 113 -7.38 -19.54 -10.87
C VAL A 113 -6.10 -19.05 -10.17
N GLY A 114 -6.22 -17.96 -9.41
CA GLY A 114 -5.10 -17.35 -8.68
C GLY A 114 -4.28 -16.33 -9.48
N SER A 115 -4.67 -15.99 -10.71
CA SER A 115 -4.06 -14.89 -11.46
C SER A 115 -4.50 -13.52 -10.92
N GLU A 116 -3.69 -12.48 -11.13
CA GLU A 116 -4.02 -11.09 -10.80
C GLU A 116 -5.29 -10.64 -11.53
N VAL A 117 -5.49 -11.08 -12.77
CA VAL A 117 -6.73 -10.84 -13.52
C VAL A 117 -7.93 -11.46 -12.80
N SER A 118 -7.81 -12.69 -12.29
CA SER A 118 -8.88 -13.35 -11.52
C SER A 118 -9.11 -12.70 -10.16
N ALA A 119 -8.04 -12.34 -9.43
CA ALA A 119 -8.12 -11.68 -8.13
C ALA A 119 -8.76 -10.29 -8.23
N ALA A 120 -8.36 -9.50 -9.22
CA ALA A 120 -8.97 -8.19 -9.51
C ALA A 120 -10.44 -8.33 -9.95
N ALA A 121 -10.80 -9.39 -10.69
CA ALA A 121 -12.19 -9.67 -11.01
C ALA A 121 -13.02 -10.05 -9.77
N VAL A 122 -12.46 -10.85 -8.84
CA VAL A 122 -13.13 -11.19 -7.57
C VAL A 122 -13.36 -9.95 -6.74
N LEU A 123 -12.38 -9.04 -6.65
CA LEU A 123 -12.54 -7.76 -5.96
C LEU A 123 -13.67 -6.93 -6.61
N ALA A 124 -13.71 -6.86 -7.94
CA ALA A 124 -14.77 -6.16 -8.66
C ALA A 124 -16.16 -6.83 -8.51
N LEU A 125 -16.23 -8.16 -8.41
CA LEU A 125 -17.49 -8.91 -8.26
C LEU A 125 -18.03 -8.92 -6.83
N ASN A 126 -17.16 -8.90 -5.82
CA ASN A 126 -17.56 -8.90 -4.41
C ASN A 126 -18.12 -7.57 -3.94
N ASP A 127 -17.90 -6.54 -4.74
CA ASP A 127 -18.33 -5.20 -4.48
C ASP A 127 -19.86 -5.11 -4.71
N GLU A 128 -20.57 -4.25 -3.96
CA GLU A 128 -22.04 -4.18 -3.92
C GLU A 128 -22.69 -3.85 -5.28
N ILE A 129 -23.98 -4.15 -5.46
CA ILE A 129 -24.72 -3.81 -6.68
C ILE A 129 -25.64 -2.63 -6.36
N ASP A 130 -25.65 -1.60 -7.20
CA ASP A 130 -26.62 -0.52 -7.08
C ASP A 130 -28.05 -1.11 -7.17
N PRO A 131 -28.88 -0.96 -6.11
CA PRO A 131 -30.14 -1.68 -6.01
C PRO A 131 -31.18 -1.23 -7.06
N ASP A 132 -31.05 0.00 -7.57
CA ASP A 132 -31.98 0.64 -8.50
C ASP A 132 -31.61 0.39 -9.96
N THR A 133 -30.32 0.49 -10.28
CA THR A 133 -29.81 0.34 -11.66
C THR A 133 -29.27 -1.06 -11.96
N LYS A 134 -29.09 -1.89 -10.93
CA LYS A 134 -28.40 -3.19 -10.99
C LYS A 134 -26.95 -3.11 -11.51
N GLN A 135 -26.34 -1.92 -11.48
CA GLN A 135 -24.99 -1.67 -12.00
C GLN A 135 -23.90 -1.85 -10.93
N SER A 136 -22.67 -2.03 -11.41
CA SER A 136 -21.52 -2.45 -10.60
C SER A 136 -20.30 -1.62 -10.95
N VAL A 137 -20.06 -0.52 -10.22
CA VAL A 137 -19.04 0.51 -10.55
C VAL A 137 -17.63 -0.06 -10.69
N ALA A 138 -17.16 -0.90 -9.76
CA ALA A 138 -15.83 -1.50 -9.90
C ALA A 138 -15.74 -2.58 -10.98
N CYS A 139 -16.86 -3.15 -11.45
CA CYS A 139 -16.86 -3.96 -12.68
C CYS A 139 -16.63 -3.06 -13.91
N SER A 140 -17.23 -1.87 -13.94
CA SER A 140 -17.00 -0.89 -15.01
C SER A 140 -15.53 -0.41 -15.04
N LEU A 141 -14.95 -0.08 -13.89
CA LEU A 141 -13.53 0.31 -13.78
C LEU A 141 -12.59 -0.85 -14.11
N TYR A 142 -12.91 -2.06 -13.66
CA TYR A 142 -12.17 -3.27 -13.99
C TYR A 142 -12.12 -3.51 -15.51
N ILE A 143 -13.24 -3.32 -16.21
CA ILE A 143 -13.31 -3.45 -17.67
C ILE A 143 -12.45 -2.40 -18.38
N ARG A 144 -12.46 -1.14 -17.93
CA ARG A 144 -11.74 -0.03 -18.59
C ARG A 144 -10.23 -0.11 -18.45
N THR A 145 -9.75 -0.37 -17.25
CA THR A 145 -8.31 -0.27 -16.93
C THR A 145 -7.80 -1.50 -16.20
N GLY A 146 -8.57 -2.03 -15.24
CA GLY A 146 -8.14 -3.11 -14.34
C GLY A 146 -7.70 -4.41 -15.02
N ILE A 147 -8.37 -4.84 -16.10
CA ILE A 147 -8.00 -6.04 -16.87
C ILE A 147 -6.60 -5.92 -17.47
N THR A 148 -6.29 -4.77 -18.06
CA THR A 148 -5.01 -4.56 -18.77
C THR A 148 -3.85 -4.50 -17.79
N GLU A 149 -4.03 -3.76 -16.69
CA GLU A 149 -3.03 -3.63 -15.63
C GLU A 149 -2.77 -4.96 -14.91
N ALA A 150 -3.83 -5.74 -14.64
CA ALA A 150 -3.70 -7.05 -14.04
C ALA A 150 -3.00 -8.06 -14.98
N LYS A 151 -3.24 -7.96 -16.29
CA LYS A 151 -2.56 -8.79 -17.30
C LYS A 151 -1.08 -8.48 -17.42
N ASP A 152 -0.68 -7.21 -17.34
CA ASP A 152 0.73 -6.82 -17.35
C ASP A 152 1.46 -7.31 -16.09
N ARG A 153 0.76 -7.32 -14.94
CA ARG A 153 1.29 -7.93 -13.71
C ARG A 153 1.39 -9.46 -13.82
N ASP A 154 0.36 -10.13 -14.32
CA ASP A 154 0.37 -11.58 -14.57
C ASP A 154 1.50 -11.99 -15.53
N ALA A 155 1.69 -11.26 -16.64
CA ALA A 155 2.74 -11.55 -17.61
C ALA A 155 4.15 -11.40 -17.01
N ASN A 156 4.38 -10.35 -16.22
CA ASN A 156 5.65 -10.14 -15.53
C ASN A 156 5.88 -11.17 -14.41
N GLN A 157 4.82 -11.57 -13.72
CA GLN A 157 4.89 -12.60 -12.69
C GLN A 157 5.19 -13.97 -13.30
N GLU A 158 4.52 -14.34 -14.38
CA GLU A 158 4.70 -15.61 -15.07
C GLU A 158 6.11 -15.75 -15.67
N ILE A 159 6.67 -14.69 -16.25
CA ILE A 159 8.05 -14.67 -16.75
C ILE A 159 9.05 -14.90 -15.59
N ARG A 160 8.83 -14.26 -14.44
CA ARG A 160 9.67 -14.44 -13.24
C ARG A 160 9.55 -15.84 -12.68
N ASP A 161 8.33 -16.36 -12.55
CA ASP A 161 8.06 -17.68 -11.98
C ASP A 161 8.61 -18.79 -12.89
N ARG A 162 8.49 -18.65 -14.21
CA ARG A 162 9.12 -19.58 -15.17
C ARG A 162 10.65 -19.58 -15.04
N ASN A 163 11.27 -18.40 -14.96
CA ASN A 163 12.73 -18.30 -14.83
C ASN A 163 13.22 -18.83 -13.48
N ALA A 164 12.51 -18.54 -12.38
CA ALA A 164 12.82 -19.02 -11.04
C ALA A 164 12.63 -20.55 -10.92
N ALA A 165 11.54 -21.08 -11.47
CA ALA A 165 11.26 -22.52 -11.50
C ALA A 165 12.29 -23.28 -12.35
N ALA A 166 12.70 -22.74 -13.49
CA ALA A 166 13.78 -23.31 -14.31
C ALA A 166 15.10 -23.36 -13.52
N ALA A 167 15.47 -22.28 -12.84
CA ALA A 167 16.68 -22.23 -12.02
C ALA A 167 16.63 -23.18 -10.79
N ALA A 168 15.49 -23.30 -10.12
CA ALA A 168 15.30 -24.24 -9.01
C ALA A 168 15.34 -25.70 -9.46
N THR A 169 14.80 -26.01 -10.64
CA THR A 169 14.85 -27.33 -11.27
C THR A 169 16.30 -27.69 -11.62
N ALA A 170 17.04 -26.77 -12.22
CA ALA A 170 18.46 -26.96 -12.55
C ALA A 170 19.31 -27.25 -11.30
N ARG A 171 19.16 -26.47 -10.22
CA ARG A 171 19.90 -26.68 -8.95
C ARG A 171 19.68 -28.08 -8.36
N ARG A 172 18.43 -28.57 -8.41
CA ARG A 172 18.08 -29.88 -7.86
C ARG A 172 18.58 -31.02 -8.74
N GLN A 173 18.56 -30.85 -10.05
CA GLN A 173 19.20 -31.80 -10.97
C GLN A 173 20.71 -31.90 -10.66
N SER A 174 21.41 -30.78 -10.55
CA SER A 174 22.84 -30.78 -10.20
C SER A 174 23.13 -31.43 -8.84
N ALA A 175 22.29 -31.16 -7.82
CA ALA A 175 22.42 -31.79 -6.51
C ALA A 175 22.17 -33.31 -6.54
N ALA A 176 21.20 -33.76 -7.34
CA ALA A 176 20.91 -35.18 -7.52
C ALA A 176 22.08 -35.89 -8.23
N ASP A 177 22.61 -35.30 -9.30
CA ASP A 177 23.74 -35.85 -10.06
C ASP A 177 25.00 -35.94 -9.21
N LEU A 178 25.26 -34.92 -8.40
CA LEU A 178 26.43 -34.84 -7.53
C LEU A 178 26.52 -36.04 -6.57
N VAL A 179 25.40 -36.41 -5.95
CA VAL A 179 25.35 -37.55 -5.02
C VAL A 179 24.99 -38.87 -5.72
N GLY A 180 24.73 -38.84 -7.03
CA GLY A 180 24.33 -39.99 -7.82
C GLY A 180 22.94 -40.53 -7.49
N LEU A 181 21.96 -39.66 -7.19
CA LEU A 181 20.56 -40.03 -6.89
C LEU A 181 19.82 -40.50 -8.16
N PRO A 182 19.44 -41.78 -8.30
CA PRO A 182 18.84 -42.29 -9.54
C PRO A 182 17.35 -41.92 -9.69
N GLY A 183 16.92 -41.66 -10.93
CA GLY A 183 15.50 -41.45 -11.29
C GLY A 183 14.94 -40.09 -10.87
N SER A 184 15.56 -39.01 -11.32
CA SER A 184 15.30 -37.64 -10.83
C SER A 184 14.07 -36.94 -11.46
N SER A 185 13.56 -37.41 -12.59
CA SER A 185 12.50 -36.73 -13.37
C SER A 185 11.17 -36.52 -12.63
N GLY A 186 10.85 -37.35 -11.63
CA GLY A 186 9.68 -37.15 -10.75
C GLY A 186 9.98 -36.41 -9.43
N ARG A 187 11.26 -36.34 -9.03
CA ARG A 187 11.71 -35.79 -7.73
C ARG A 187 12.20 -34.35 -7.85
N ILE A 188 12.65 -33.95 -9.03
CA ILE A 188 13.01 -32.56 -9.36
C ILE A 188 11.77 -31.66 -9.49
N GLY A 189 10.57 -32.23 -9.56
CA GLY A 189 9.31 -31.45 -9.49
C GLY A 189 8.90 -31.02 -8.07
N LEU A 190 9.59 -31.49 -7.01
CA LEU A 190 9.19 -31.28 -5.61
C LEU A 190 9.36 -29.82 -5.13
N GLY A 191 9.06 -29.51 -3.86
CA GLY A 191 9.61 -28.29 -3.24
C GLY A 191 11.08 -28.51 -2.84
N ASP A 192 11.88 -27.44 -2.70
CA ASP A 192 13.29 -27.56 -2.28
C ASP A 192 13.46 -28.35 -0.99
N ARG A 193 12.55 -28.16 -0.02
CA ARG A 193 12.56 -28.91 1.25
C ARG A 193 12.39 -30.41 1.03
N ASP A 194 11.37 -30.80 0.27
CA ASP A 194 11.03 -32.21 0.06
C ASP A 194 12.08 -32.92 -0.79
N PHE A 195 12.66 -32.20 -1.76
CA PHE A 195 13.81 -32.69 -2.51
C PHE A 195 15.02 -32.95 -1.59
N ILE A 196 15.35 -32.02 -0.69
CA ILE A 196 16.47 -32.20 0.26
C ILE A 196 16.23 -33.40 1.19
N ILE A 197 15.00 -33.65 1.60
CA ILE A 197 14.65 -34.85 2.41
C ILE A 197 14.93 -36.14 1.63
N VAL A 198 14.48 -36.22 0.37
CA VAL A 198 14.76 -37.38 -0.49
C VAL A 198 16.25 -37.58 -0.71
N LEU A 199 16.99 -36.49 -0.93
CA LEU A 199 18.44 -36.52 -1.08
C LEU A 199 19.12 -37.03 0.20
N TRP A 200 18.72 -36.51 1.37
CA TRP A 200 19.24 -36.94 2.67
C TRP A 200 18.99 -38.42 2.94
N GLU A 201 17.77 -38.92 2.69
CA GLU A 201 17.44 -40.35 2.88
C GLU A 201 18.31 -41.24 1.99
N TYR A 202 18.51 -40.87 0.73
CA TYR A 202 19.33 -41.61 -0.20
C TYR A 202 20.80 -41.67 0.24
N VAL A 203 21.39 -40.51 0.55
CA VAL A 203 22.80 -40.42 0.96
C VAL A 203 23.02 -41.24 2.24
N ARG A 204 22.12 -41.11 3.23
CA ARG A 204 22.20 -41.87 4.48
C ARG A 204 22.12 -43.39 4.27
N GLN A 205 21.34 -43.86 3.31
CA GLN A 205 21.17 -45.30 3.05
C GLN A 205 22.28 -45.89 2.19
N GLN A 206 22.66 -45.21 1.11
CA GLN A 206 23.59 -45.75 0.10
C GLN A 206 25.04 -45.35 0.34
N GLN A 207 25.28 -44.23 1.03
CA GLN A 207 26.60 -43.66 1.24
C GLN A 207 26.78 -43.20 2.71
N PRO A 208 26.64 -44.10 3.70
CA PRO A 208 26.63 -43.75 5.12
C PRO A 208 27.94 -43.11 5.61
N GLY A 209 29.04 -43.26 4.86
CA GLY A 209 30.31 -42.59 5.13
C GLY A 209 30.31 -41.08 4.89
N LEU A 210 29.30 -40.50 4.23
CA LEU A 210 29.21 -39.05 3.96
C LEU A 210 28.61 -38.28 5.14
N THR A 211 29.26 -38.37 6.30
CA THR A 211 28.74 -37.87 7.57
C THR A 211 28.50 -36.36 7.59
N GLY A 212 29.38 -35.56 6.97
CA GLY A 212 29.21 -34.10 6.89
C GLY A 212 28.07 -33.69 5.95
N THR A 213 27.92 -34.41 4.85
CA THR A 213 26.86 -34.23 3.85
C THR A 213 25.49 -34.50 4.44
N ILE A 214 25.37 -35.58 5.23
CA ILE A 214 24.14 -35.95 5.95
C ILE A 214 23.76 -34.84 6.93
N ALA A 215 24.69 -34.38 7.77
CA ALA A 215 24.44 -33.32 8.75
C ALA A 215 24.08 -31.97 8.10
N ALA A 216 24.70 -31.63 6.97
CA ALA A 216 24.40 -30.40 6.25
C ALA A 216 23.00 -30.44 5.61
N ALA A 217 22.58 -31.59 5.08
CA ALA A 217 21.23 -31.78 4.56
C ALA A 217 20.18 -31.67 5.68
N GLU A 218 20.45 -32.23 6.87
CA GLU A 218 19.61 -32.09 8.08
C GLU A 218 19.38 -30.64 8.46
N LYS A 219 20.48 -29.88 8.52
CA LYS A 219 20.41 -28.44 8.78
C LYS A 219 19.59 -27.70 7.72
N ALA A 220 19.76 -28.05 6.45
CA ALA A 220 19.09 -27.37 5.35
C ALA A 220 17.58 -27.61 5.31
N PHE A 221 17.10 -28.84 5.52
CA PHE A 221 15.65 -29.10 5.54
C PHE A 221 14.98 -28.66 6.85
N ALA A 222 15.72 -28.62 7.96
CA ALA A 222 15.23 -28.04 9.23
C ALA A 222 15.22 -26.50 9.22
N GLY A 223 16.05 -25.87 8.38
CA GLY A 223 16.19 -24.42 8.23
C GLY A 223 15.15 -23.73 7.33
N GLY A 224 15.35 -22.43 7.12
CA GLY A 224 14.50 -21.55 6.32
C GLY A 224 14.78 -21.62 4.81
N MET A 225 14.10 -20.77 4.03
CA MET A 225 14.30 -20.70 2.57
C MET A 225 15.76 -20.41 2.20
N THR A 226 16.41 -19.47 2.88
CA THR A 226 17.82 -19.13 2.66
C THR A 226 18.76 -20.30 2.90
N ASP A 227 18.51 -21.14 3.91
CA ASP A 227 19.34 -22.31 4.20
C ASP A 227 19.25 -23.35 3.09
N ARG A 228 18.04 -23.59 2.56
CA ARG A 228 17.79 -24.53 1.46
C ARG A 228 18.44 -24.06 0.17
N GLU A 229 18.30 -22.78 -0.16
CA GLU A 229 18.93 -22.18 -1.34
C GLU A 229 20.46 -22.18 -1.24
N THR A 230 21.00 -21.93 -0.04
CA THR A 230 22.45 -21.96 0.19
C THR A 230 22.99 -23.39 0.05
N PHE A 231 22.27 -24.37 0.59
CA PHE A 231 22.64 -25.78 0.48
C PHE A 231 22.61 -26.25 -0.98
N LEU A 232 21.50 -26.03 -1.70
CA LEU A 232 21.36 -26.44 -3.10
C LEU A 232 22.18 -25.58 -4.08
N GLY A 233 22.52 -24.34 -3.70
CA GLY A 233 23.27 -23.38 -4.51
C GLY A 233 24.80 -23.45 -4.38
N GLY A 234 25.33 -24.44 -3.67
CA GLY A 234 26.78 -24.66 -3.54
C GLY A 234 27.23 -25.27 -2.21
N GLY A 235 26.43 -25.14 -1.14
CA GLY A 235 26.75 -25.65 0.19
C GLY A 235 26.90 -27.18 0.24
N LEU A 236 26.03 -27.91 -0.47
CA LEU A 236 26.11 -29.37 -0.62
C LEU A 236 27.44 -29.80 -1.24
N GLY A 237 27.90 -29.09 -2.26
CA GLY A 237 29.15 -29.41 -2.95
C GLY A 237 30.34 -29.39 -2.00
N ALA A 238 30.50 -28.31 -1.23
CA ALA A 238 31.65 -28.14 -0.33
C ALA A 238 31.75 -29.26 0.71
N VAL A 239 30.62 -29.63 1.34
CA VAL A 239 30.58 -30.69 2.35
C VAL A 239 30.77 -32.07 1.73
N TYR A 240 30.19 -32.32 0.56
CA TYR A 240 30.35 -33.56 -0.18
C TYR A 240 31.81 -33.80 -0.61
N ALA A 241 32.48 -32.76 -1.12
CA ALA A 241 33.89 -32.85 -1.49
C ALA A 241 34.83 -33.03 -0.29
N ALA A 242 34.48 -32.47 0.87
CA ALA A 242 35.23 -32.72 2.10
C ALA A 242 35.11 -34.19 2.55
N ASP A 243 33.89 -34.73 2.59
CA ASP A 243 33.66 -36.14 2.95
C ASP A 243 34.31 -37.11 1.96
N ARG A 244 34.21 -36.83 0.65
CA ARG A 244 34.81 -37.70 -0.39
C ARG A 244 36.32 -37.72 -0.35
N ARG A 245 36.98 -36.58 -0.12
CA ARG A 245 38.45 -36.53 0.07
C ARG A 245 38.87 -37.39 1.25
N ARG A 246 38.19 -37.24 2.40
CA ARG A 246 38.44 -38.07 3.58
C ARG A 246 38.31 -39.57 3.27
N LEU A 247 37.25 -39.97 2.57
CA LEU A 247 37.03 -41.38 2.22
C LEU A 247 38.09 -41.91 1.23
N ILE A 248 38.56 -41.10 0.30
CA ILE A 248 39.64 -41.46 -0.63
C ILE A 248 40.98 -41.63 0.11
N ASP A 249 41.30 -40.71 1.01
CA ASP A 249 42.48 -40.79 1.88
C ASP A 249 42.46 -42.06 2.73
N GLU A 250 41.30 -42.41 3.30
CA GLU A 250 41.11 -43.63 4.10
C GLU A 250 41.23 -44.91 3.26
N ALA A 251 40.66 -44.95 2.06
CA ALA A 251 40.61 -46.15 1.21
C ALA A 251 41.94 -46.52 0.54
N HIS A 252 42.81 -45.54 0.31
CA HIS A 252 44.08 -45.72 -0.41
C HIS A 252 45.32 -45.46 0.48
N GLN A 253 45.19 -45.69 1.79
CA GLN A 253 46.33 -45.60 2.71
C GLN A 253 47.48 -46.51 2.26
N GLY A 254 48.63 -45.90 1.93
CA GLY A 254 49.85 -46.61 1.52
C GLY A 254 50.04 -46.77 0.00
N ASP A 255 49.07 -46.39 -0.84
CA ASP A 255 49.19 -46.36 -2.31
C ASP A 255 48.93 -44.96 -2.86
N GLU A 256 50.00 -44.17 -2.95
CA GLU A 256 49.90 -42.77 -3.34
C GLU A 256 49.52 -42.56 -4.82
N ALA A 257 49.80 -43.55 -5.68
CA ALA A 257 49.44 -43.48 -7.10
C ALA A 257 47.94 -43.71 -7.30
N ALA A 258 47.38 -44.73 -6.65
CA ALA A 258 45.94 -45.00 -6.67
C ALA A 258 45.15 -43.85 -6.03
N ARG A 259 45.66 -43.27 -4.94
CA ARG A 259 45.04 -42.10 -4.30
C ARG A 259 44.96 -40.91 -5.24
N LYS A 260 46.07 -40.55 -5.90
CA LYS A 260 46.11 -39.40 -6.83
C LYS A 260 45.21 -39.59 -8.05
N ASP A 261 45.07 -40.82 -8.57
CA ASP A 261 44.12 -41.10 -9.65
C ASP A 261 42.66 -40.94 -9.17
N ALA A 262 42.33 -41.48 -7.99
CA ALA A 262 41.00 -41.35 -7.39
C ALA A 262 40.63 -39.88 -7.10
N GLU A 263 41.56 -39.10 -6.54
CA GLU A 263 41.41 -37.66 -6.31
C GLU A 263 41.17 -36.90 -7.62
N ARG A 264 41.96 -37.19 -8.66
CA ARG A 264 41.85 -36.56 -9.98
C ARG A 264 40.48 -36.84 -10.63
N ARG A 265 40.03 -38.10 -10.64
CA ARG A 265 38.72 -38.46 -11.20
C ARG A 265 37.58 -37.85 -10.42
N PHE A 266 37.70 -37.82 -9.09
CA PHE A 266 36.72 -37.16 -8.23
C PHE A 266 36.65 -35.65 -8.50
N ALA A 267 37.80 -34.96 -8.59
CA ALA A 267 37.86 -33.53 -8.88
C ALA A 267 37.18 -33.20 -10.22
N ARG A 268 37.36 -34.03 -11.24
CA ARG A 268 36.68 -33.88 -12.54
C ARG A 268 35.18 -34.06 -12.43
N GLN A 269 34.71 -35.13 -11.79
CA GLN A 269 33.27 -35.35 -11.59
C GLN A 269 32.64 -34.20 -10.82
N PHE A 270 33.33 -33.74 -9.78
CA PHE A 270 32.88 -32.66 -8.91
C PHE A 270 32.81 -31.32 -9.66
N ALA A 271 33.84 -31.00 -10.44
CA ALA A 271 33.88 -29.83 -11.31
C ALA A 271 32.77 -29.84 -12.37
N ALA A 272 32.51 -30.98 -13.02
CA ALA A 272 31.43 -31.12 -13.98
C ALA A 272 30.06 -30.91 -13.34
N SER A 273 29.86 -31.49 -12.15
CA SER A 273 28.61 -31.36 -11.39
C SER A 273 28.34 -29.91 -10.95
N ALA A 274 29.40 -29.14 -10.65
CA ALA A 274 29.29 -27.72 -10.24
C ALA A 274 28.62 -26.84 -11.29
N VAL A 275 28.73 -27.21 -12.56
CA VAL A 275 28.14 -26.49 -13.69
C VAL A 275 26.97 -27.26 -14.32
N GLY A 276 26.45 -28.27 -13.62
CA GLY A 276 25.27 -29.04 -14.05
C GLY A 276 25.53 -30.09 -15.12
N VAL A 277 26.78 -30.52 -15.31
CA VAL A 277 27.13 -31.61 -16.25
C VAL A 277 27.25 -32.92 -15.47
N ALA A 278 26.35 -33.87 -15.77
CA ALA A 278 26.35 -35.19 -15.14
C ALA A 278 27.45 -36.08 -15.76
N VAL A 279 28.42 -36.48 -14.94
CA VAL A 279 29.54 -37.34 -15.34
C VAL A 279 29.78 -38.40 -14.26
N THR A 280 30.14 -39.62 -14.65
CA THR A 280 30.47 -40.71 -13.70
C THR A 280 31.98 -40.90 -13.58
N ILE A 281 32.44 -41.41 -12.43
CA ILE A 281 33.87 -41.58 -12.13
C ILE A 281 34.58 -42.65 -13.00
N ASP A 282 33.78 -43.49 -13.65
CA ASP A 282 34.24 -44.56 -14.54
C ASP A 282 34.10 -44.21 -16.03
N ASP A 283 33.62 -43.01 -16.37
CA ASP A 283 33.42 -42.61 -17.77
C ASP A 283 34.76 -42.38 -18.48
N PRO A 284 35.16 -43.25 -19.43
CA PRO A 284 36.46 -43.14 -20.08
C PRO A 284 36.60 -41.86 -20.89
N GLN A 285 35.50 -41.30 -21.39
CA GLN A 285 35.51 -40.10 -22.23
C GLN A 285 35.75 -38.81 -21.45
N TRP A 286 35.61 -38.85 -20.12
CA TRP A 286 35.83 -37.71 -19.24
C TRP A 286 37.02 -37.90 -18.30
N MET A 287 37.29 -39.16 -17.91
CA MET A 287 38.32 -39.50 -16.93
C MET A 287 39.66 -39.87 -17.57
N GLY A 288 39.68 -40.28 -18.84
CA GLY A 288 40.90 -40.68 -19.56
C GLY A 288 41.62 -39.57 -20.33
N ILE A 289 41.11 -38.33 -20.30
CA ILE A 289 41.62 -37.22 -21.14
C ILE A 289 42.56 -36.27 -20.37
N ARG A 290 43.23 -35.36 -21.08
CA ARG A 290 44.06 -34.30 -20.51
C ARG A 290 43.21 -33.22 -19.84
N GLU A 291 43.80 -32.42 -18.95
CA GLU A 291 43.06 -31.49 -18.10
C GLU A 291 42.49 -30.33 -18.92
N ASP A 292 43.24 -29.87 -19.91
CA ASP A 292 42.80 -28.84 -20.84
C ASP A 292 41.71 -29.35 -21.79
N ASP A 293 41.79 -30.60 -22.25
CA ASP A 293 40.74 -31.23 -23.06
C ASP A 293 39.44 -31.40 -22.27
N PHE A 294 39.56 -31.78 -20.99
CA PHE A 294 38.43 -31.82 -20.06
C PHE A 294 37.75 -30.45 -19.93
N LEU A 295 38.53 -29.38 -19.74
CA LEU A 295 38.00 -28.01 -19.67
C LEU A 295 37.47 -27.52 -21.03
N ARG A 296 38.05 -27.88 -22.17
CA ARG A 296 37.50 -27.54 -23.50
C ARG A 296 36.11 -28.14 -23.67
N ARG A 297 35.97 -29.44 -23.39
CA ARG A 297 34.70 -30.16 -23.49
C ARG A 297 33.63 -29.61 -22.55
N LEU A 298 34.01 -29.23 -21.33
CA LEU A 298 33.12 -28.51 -20.40
C LEU A 298 32.63 -27.20 -21.01
N GLY A 299 33.53 -26.41 -21.58
CA GLY A 299 33.20 -25.14 -22.22
C GLY A 299 32.27 -25.26 -23.43
N ASP A 300 32.34 -26.36 -24.19
CA ASP A 300 31.41 -26.60 -25.29
C ASP A 300 29.95 -26.75 -24.79
N ILE A 301 29.77 -27.16 -23.53
CA ILE A 301 28.46 -27.33 -22.90
C ILE A 301 27.97 -26.01 -22.28
N ILE A 302 28.82 -25.31 -21.53
CA ILE A 302 28.43 -24.13 -20.74
C ILE A 302 28.79 -22.78 -21.37
N GLY A 303 29.52 -22.77 -22.48
CA GLY A 303 30.14 -21.60 -23.12
C GLY A 303 29.19 -20.46 -23.52
N THR A 304 27.90 -20.76 -23.68
CA THR A 304 26.87 -19.77 -24.04
C THR A 304 25.88 -19.49 -22.92
N ASP A 305 26.03 -20.15 -21.76
CA ASP A 305 25.08 -20.04 -20.67
C ASP A 305 25.34 -18.76 -19.84
N PRO A 306 24.37 -17.82 -19.76
CA PRO A 306 24.51 -16.60 -18.98
C PRO A 306 24.67 -16.83 -17.47
N LEU A 307 24.48 -18.05 -16.99
CA LEU A 307 24.76 -18.47 -15.61
C LEU A 307 26.26 -18.60 -15.30
N PHE A 308 27.14 -18.76 -16.30
CA PHE A 308 28.55 -19.12 -16.11
C PHE A 308 29.55 -18.14 -16.74
N VAL A 309 29.19 -16.87 -16.87
CA VAL A 309 30.00 -15.82 -17.54
C VAL A 309 31.42 -15.69 -16.96
N LEU A 310 31.55 -15.60 -15.64
CA LEU A 310 32.87 -15.48 -15.00
C LEU A 310 33.63 -16.80 -15.03
N THR A 311 32.89 -17.90 -14.86
CA THR A 311 33.41 -19.26 -14.90
C THR A 311 34.02 -19.59 -16.26
N GLU A 312 33.37 -19.23 -17.36
CA GLU A 312 33.86 -19.44 -18.72
C GLU A 312 35.11 -18.63 -19.04
N ALA A 313 35.15 -17.36 -18.63
CA ALA A 313 36.33 -16.53 -18.80
C ALA A 313 37.56 -17.11 -18.06
N ALA A 314 37.36 -17.58 -16.83
CA ALA A 314 38.41 -18.20 -16.03
C ALA A 314 38.87 -19.55 -16.59
N ARG A 315 37.93 -20.37 -17.07
CA ARG A 315 38.20 -21.64 -17.76
C ARG A 315 39.05 -21.44 -18.99
N ALA A 316 38.67 -20.53 -19.88
CA ALA A 316 39.42 -20.24 -21.10
C ALA A 316 40.86 -19.80 -20.78
N LYS A 317 41.04 -18.99 -19.74
CA LYS A 317 42.36 -18.59 -19.24
C LYS A 317 43.18 -19.78 -18.73
N ALA A 318 42.58 -20.67 -17.93
CA ALA A 318 43.25 -21.85 -17.39
C ALA A 318 43.73 -22.80 -18.51
N VAL A 319 42.91 -22.99 -19.55
CA VAL A 319 43.27 -23.77 -20.75
C VAL A 319 44.49 -23.17 -21.46
N MET A 320 44.54 -21.84 -21.63
CA MET A 320 45.69 -21.18 -22.27
C MET A 320 46.98 -21.26 -21.46
N GLN A 321 46.88 -21.35 -20.13
CA GLN A 321 48.03 -21.44 -19.23
C GLN A 321 48.61 -22.86 -19.10
N GLY A 322 47.99 -23.86 -19.74
CA GLY A 322 48.48 -25.22 -19.81
C GLY A 322 47.97 -26.14 -18.70
N GLN A 323 48.57 -27.34 -18.60
CA GLN A 323 48.04 -28.44 -17.78
C GLN A 323 47.97 -28.13 -16.29
N ALA A 324 49.01 -27.51 -15.73
CA ALA A 324 49.07 -27.23 -14.29
C ALA A 324 47.98 -26.23 -13.87
N ALA A 325 47.75 -25.20 -14.67
CA ALA A 325 46.68 -24.22 -14.44
C ALA A 325 45.29 -24.85 -14.63
N SER A 326 45.13 -25.70 -15.65
CA SER A 326 43.89 -26.43 -15.90
C SER A 326 43.56 -27.37 -14.73
N LEU A 327 44.54 -28.10 -14.19
CA LEU A 327 44.36 -28.97 -13.02
C LEU A 327 43.92 -28.17 -11.79
N SER A 328 44.63 -27.09 -11.47
CA SER A 328 44.28 -26.22 -10.33
C SER A 328 42.88 -25.61 -10.47
N PHE A 329 42.48 -25.26 -11.70
CA PHE A 329 41.13 -24.76 -11.97
C PHE A 329 40.05 -25.84 -11.77
N ILE A 330 40.31 -27.08 -12.19
CA ILE A 330 39.41 -28.23 -11.96
C ILE A 330 39.25 -28.51 -10.46
N GLU A 331 40.36 -28.53 -9.72
CA GLU A 331 40.36 -28.90 -8.30
C GLU A 331 39.65 -27.88 -7.40
N LYS A 332 39.72 -26.59 -7.74
CA LYS A 332 39.21 -25.52 -6.87
C LYS A 332 38.57 -24.36 -7.62
N GLY A 333 39.19 -23.92 -8.72
CA GLY A 333 38.83 -22.67 -9.40
C GLY A 333 37.41 -22.62 -9.97
N ILE A 334 36.88 -23.75 -10.49
CA ILE A 334 35.51 -23.80 -11.04
C ILE A 334 34.47 -23.45 -9.96
N HIS A 335 34.61 -24.03 -8.77
CA HIS A 335 33.63 -23.84 -7.70
C HIS A 335 33.60 -22.40 -7.17
N GLU A 336 34.78 -21.79 -7.02
CA GLU A 336 34.90 -20.39 -6.64
C GLU A 336 34.20 -19.48 -7.67
N ARG A 337 34.39 -19.75 -8.96
CA ARG A 337 33.80 -18.92 -10.02
C ARG A 337 32.31 -19.11 -10.21
N VAL A 338 31.79 -20.32 -10.01
CA VAL A 338 30.34 -20.57 -9.99
C VAL A 338 29.70 -19.80 -8.82
N ALA A 339 30.36 -19.74 -7.66
CA ALA A 339 29.89 -18.95 -6.52
C ALA A 339 29.91 -17.44 -6.83
N ASP A 340 30.97 -16.94 -7.48
CA ASP A 340 31.08 -15.55 -7.95
C ASP A 340 29.96 -15.20 -8.95
N ASP A 341 29.68 -16.08 -9.91
CA ASP A 341 28.59 -15.90 -10.87
C ASP A 341 27.22 -15.83 -10.16
N GLY A 342 27.04 -16.59 -9.08
CA GLY A 342 25.87 -16.51 -8.20
C GLY A 342 25.75 -15.17 -7.47
N LEU A 343 26.86 -14.61 -6.98
CA LEU A 343 26.91 -13.28 -6.37
C LEU A 343 26.57 -12.19 -7.40
N ARG A 344 27.20 -12.24 -8.57
CA ARG A 344 26.94 -11.32 -9.70
C ARG A 344 25.46 -11.25 -10.05
N ARG A 345 24.76 -12.39 -10.10
CA ARG A 345 23.31 -12.43 -10.38
C ARG A 345 22.48 -11.75 -9.28
N ARG A 346 22.79 -12.00 -8.00
CA ARG A 346 22.10 -11.35 -6.88
C ARG A 346 22.31 -9.84 -6.88
N GLU A 347 23.53 -9.40 -7.19
CA GLU A 347 23.85 -7.99 -7.35
C GLU A 347 23.15 -7.38 -8.56
N GLY A 348 23.05 -8.11 -9.67
CA GLY A 348 22.30 -7.70 -10.86
C GLY A 348 20.83 -7.44 -10.57
N ILE A 349 20.15 -8.35 -9.87
CA ILE A 349 18.76 -8.18 -9.43
C ILE A 349 18.66 -6.93 -8.52
N ARG A 350 19.52 -6.80 -7.51
CA ARG A 350 19.51 -5.63 -6.64
C ARG A 350 19.75 -4.32 -7.43
N ALA A 351 20.62 -4.34 -8.43
CA ALA A 351 20.91 -3.19 -9.28
C ALA A 351 19.70 -2.81 -10.17
N GLU A 352 18.95 -3.79 -10.66
CA GLU A 352 17.72 -3.57 -11.42
C GLU A 352 16.66 -2.88 -10.55
N TYR A 353 16.37 -3.42 -9.37
CA TYR A 353 15.44 -2.78 -8.42
C TYR A 353 15.91 -1.38 -8.01
N ARG A 354 17.22 -1.20 -7.78
CA ARG A 354 17.80 0.11 -7.49
C ARG A 354 17.58 1.10 -8.63
N ARG A 355 17.70 0.65 -9.88
CA ARG A 355 17.42 1.45 -11.07
C ARG A 355 15.94 1.84 -11.12
N SER A 356 15.02 0.89 -10.94
CA SER A 356 13.58 1.17 -10.91
C SER A 356 13.19 2.18 -9.83
N VAL A 357 13.72 2.05 -8.61
CA VAL A 357 13.47 3.02 -7.53
C VAL A 357 14.08 4.40 -7.86
N SER A 358 15.28 4.44 -8.44
CA SER A 358 15.90 5.69 -8.89
C SER A 358 15.13 6.38 -10.01
N ASP A 359 14.50 5.62 -10.91
CA ASP A 359 13.66 6.17 -11.98
C ASP A 359 12.38 6.79 -11.42
N VAL A 360 11.74 6.12 -10.44
CA VAL A 360 10.60 6.68 -9.71
C VAL A 360 11.01 7.96 -9.00
N ARG A 361 12.14 7.97 -8.28
CA ARG A 361 12.68 9.17 -7.63
C ARG A 361 12.90 10.30 -8.63
N GLY A 362 13.55 10.01 -9.76
CA GLY A 362 13.86 11.03 -10.76
C GLY A 362 12.62 11.63 -11.42
N ARG A 363 11.58 10.81 -11.68
CA ARG A 363 10.26 11.33 -12.11
C ARG A 363 9.65 12.22 -11.03
N ALA A 364 9.61 11.73 -9.80
CA ALA A 364 9.08 12.47 -8.66
C ALA A 364 9.79 13.81 -8.43
N GLU A 365 11.11 13.87 -8.55
CA GLU A 365 11.90 15.10 -8.43
C GLU A 365 11.61 16.10 -9.55
N ARG A 366 11.49 15.62 -10.81
CA ARG A 366 11.15 16.49 -11.96
C ARG A 366 9.74 17.05 -11.85
N ASP A 367 8.80 16.22 -11.44
CA ASP A 367 7.37 16.56 -11.37
C ASP A 367 7.01 17.25 -10.04
N GLY A 368 7.99 17.38 -9.13
CA GLY A 368 7.89 18.12 -7.88
C GLY A 368 7.17 17.38 -6.75
N TYR A 369 7.05 16.05 -6.81
CA TYR A 369 6.49 15.17 -5.76
C TYR A 369 7.56 14.81 -4.72
N LYS A 370 7.72 15.66 -3.71
CA LYS A 370 8.79 15.56 -2.71
C LYS A 370 8.61 14.38 -1.77
N ASN A 371 7.37 14.02 -1.41
CA ASN A 371 7.04 12.89 -0.55
C ASN A 371 7.48 11.58 -1.20
N LEU A 372 7.11 11.42 -2.47
CA LEU A 372 7.47 10.26 -3.28
C LEU A 372 8.99 10.19 -3.53
N ALA A 373 9.63 11.32 -3.86
CA ALA A 373 11.07 11.38 -4.08
C ALA A 373 11.88 10.98 -2.83
N ARG A 374 11.49 11.47 -1.64
CA ARG A 374 12.14 11.12 -0.38
C ARG A 374 11.89 9.67 0.05
N ALA A 375 10.68 9.14 -0.15
CA ALA A 375 10.38 7.74 0.12
C ALA A 375 11.26 6.81 -0.75
N ALA A 376 11.39 7.14 -2.04
CA ALA A 376 12.30 6.45 -2.94
C ALA A 376 13.76 6.56 -2.48
N GLN A 377 14.19 7.75 -2.04
CA GLN A 377 15.54 7.97 -1.51
C GLN A 377 15.82 7.17 -0.23
N ARG A 378 14.86 7.04 0.68
CA ARG A 378 14.99 6.20 1.88
C ARG A 378 15.14 4.73 1.53
N ALA A 379 14.34 4.21 0.60
CA ALA A 379 14.48 2.85 0.10
C ALA A 379 15.86 2.59 -0.53
N LEU A 380 16.40 3.57 -1.26
CA LEU A 380 17.74 3.51 -1.84
C LEU A 380 18.87 3.56 -0.80
N ALA A 381 18.68 4.33 0.27
CA ALA A 381 19.63 4.52 1.36
C ALA A 381 19.71 3.29 2.29
N ASP A 382 18.56 2.65 2.56
CA ASP A 382 18.50 1.37 3.27
C ASP A 382 19.32 0.29 2.52
N GLY A 383 19.23 0.27 1.19
CA GLY A 383 20.08 -0.55 0.33
C GLY A 383 19.74 -2.04 0.34
N THR A 384 18.75 -2.48 1.12
CA THR A 384 18.24 -3.86 1.07
C THR A 384 17.27 -4.05 -0.09
N LEU A 385 17.23 -5.28 -0.63
CA LEU A 385 16.28 -5.63 -1.70
C LEU A 385 14.83 -5.55 -1.20
N GLN A 386 14.59 -5.89 0.06
CA GLN A 386 13.27 -5.87 0.67
C GLN A 386 12.69 -4.46 0.76
N ALA A 387 13.48 -3.46 1.17
CA ALA A 387 13.04 -2.07 1.23
C ALA A 387 12.67 -1.54 -0.17
N MET A 388 13.47 -1.87 -1.19
CA MET A 388 13.20 -1.49 -2.58
C MET A 388 11.94 -2.17 -3.14
N ILE A 389 11.73 -3.47 -2.86
CA ILE A 389 10.51 -4.19 -3.24
C ILE A 389 9.29 -3.57 -2.57
N TRP A 390 9.35 -3.38 -1.25
CA TRP A 390 8.23 -2.83 -0.49
C TRP A 390 7.83 -1.45 -1.01
N PHE A 391 8.80 -0.56 -1.25
CA PHE A 391 8.55 0.73 -1.87
C PHE A 391 7.87 0.58 -3.24
N LEU A 392 8.40 -0.23 -4.15
CA LEU A 392 7.81 -0.40 -5.49
C LEU A 392 6.39 -1.03 -5.46
N GLN A 393 6.05 -1.76 -4.39
CA GLN A 393 4.72 -2.33 -4.19
C GLN A 393 3.72 -1.33 -3.58
N SER A 394 4.19 -0.33 -2.85
CA SER A 394 3.33 0.57 -2.05
C SER A 394 3.37 2.04 -2.48
N TYR A 395 4.29 2.45 -3.35
CA TYR A 395 4.52 3.89 -3.63
C TYR A 395 3.33 4.62 -4.27
N THR A 396 2.40 3.90 -4.90
CA THR A 396 1.16 4.47 -5.47
C THR A 396 0.12 4.81 -4.41
N ALA A 397 0.27 4.28 -3.19
CA ALA A 397 -0.60 4.54 -2.04
C ALA A 397 0.00 5.57 -1.07
N LEU A 398 1.20 6.10 -1.36
CA LEU A 398 1.77 7.18 -0.56
C LEU A 398 0.95 8.45 -0.76
N PRO A 399 0.64 9.22 0.32
CA PRO A 399 -0.02 10.50 0.18
C PRO A 399 0.76 11.37 -0.81
N LEU A 400 0.06 11.90 -1.82
CA LEU A 400 0.62 12.96 -2.65
C LEU A 400 1.05 14.12 -1.74
N ASP A 401 1.97 14.96 -2.21
CA ASP A 401 2.17 16.27 -1.59
C ASP A 401 0.81 17.02 -1.70
N SER A 402 -0.11 16.86 -0.75
CA SER A 402 -1.34 17.65 -0.76
C SER A 402 -0.90 19.08 -0.46
N SER A 403 -0.98 19.91 -1.49
CA SER A 403 -0.31 21.21 -1.50
C SER A 403 -1.26 22.32 -1.92
N ASP A 404 -2.55 22.00 -1.98
CA ASP A 404 -3.58 22.82 -2.58
C ASP A 404 -4.51 23.34 -1.45
N VAL A 405 -4.57 24.67 -1.31
CA VAL A 405 -5.43 25.35 -0.34
C VAL A 405 -6.39 26.24 -1.11
N ALA A 406 -7.67 26.16 -0.80
CA ALA A 406 -8.66 27.07 -1.36
C ALA A 406 -8.89 28.25 -0.41
N LEU A 407 -8.97 29.44 -0.99
CA LEU A 407 -9.14 30.69 -0.27
C LEU A 407 -10.18 31.56 -0.97
N PHE A 408 -11.20 32.01 -0.24
CA PHE A 408 -12.12 33.04 -0.70
C PHE A 408 -11.74 34.39 -0.11
N GLN A 409 -11.60 35.39 -0.98
CA GLN A 409 -11.22 36.75 -0.66
C GLN A 409 -12.34 37.73 -1.02
N ALA A 410 -12.74 38.58 -0.07
CA ALA A 410 -13.65 39.69 -0.34
C ALA A 410 -12.96 40.78 -1.19
N HIS A 411 -13.69 41.37 -2.15
CA HIS A 411 -13.20 42.51 -2.94
C HIS A 411 -13.21 43.81 -2.12
N ASP A 412 -14.12 43.91 -1.16
CA ASP A 412 -14.31 45.05 -0.28
C ASP A 412 -14.04 44.65 1.17
N SER A 413 -13.26 45.48 1.86
CA SER A 413 -12.89 45.36 3.27
C SER A 413 -14.05 45.68 4.22
N ALA A 414 -15.23 46.08 3.72
CA ALA A 414 -16.42 46.24 4.54
C ALA A 414 -16.98 44.86 4.96
N PRO A 415 -17.43 44.67 6.21
CA PRO A 415 -18.02 43.41 6.69
C PRO A 415 -19.17 42.86 5.83
N ASN A 416 -19.87 43.72 5.07
CA ASN A 416 -20.95 43.32 4.17
C ASN A 416 -20.66 43.68 2.70
N GLY A 417 -19.38 43.87 2.37
CA GLY A 417 -18.92 44.19 1.03
C GLY A 417 -19.33 43.13 0.01
N LYS A 418 -19.72 43.60 -1.18
CA LYS A 418 -20.02 42.73 -2.33
C LYS A 418 -18.73 42.43 -3.09
N GLY A 419 -18.66 41.23 -3.63
CA GLY A 419 -17.54 40.76 -4.43
C GLY A 419 -16.68 39.76 -3.67
N VAL A 420 -16.49 38.57 -4.24
CA VAL A 420 -15.68 37.48 -3.69
C VAL A 420 -14.89 36.81 -4.81
N THR A 421 -13.61 36.53 -4.58
CA THR A 421 -12.75 35.73 -5.46
C THR A 421 -12.28 34.47 -4.76
N GLY A 422 -12.38 33.32 -5.44
CA GLY A 422 -11.80 32.05 -5.02
C GLY A 422 -10.43 31.82 -5.63
N TRP A 423 -9.44 31.48 -4.79
CA TRP A 423 -8.05 31.24 -5.12
C TRP A 423 -7.64 29.82 -4.71
N ALA A 424 -6.96 29.11 -5.60
CA ALA A 424 -6.27 27.86 -5.32
C ALA A 424 -4.77 28.16 -5.16
N LEU A 425 -4.24 27.84 -3.99
CA LEU A 425 -2.84 27.96 -3.62
C LEU A 425 -2.22 26.59 -3.77
N ARG A 426 -1.58 26.34 -4.90
CA ARG A 426 -1.05 25.01 -5.25
C ARG A 426 0.44 24.95 -4.99
N HIS A 427 0.95 23.74 -4.85
CA HIS A 427 2.39 23.48 -4.71
C HIS A 427 3.00 24.14 -3.46
N LEU A 428 2.19 24.33 -2.42
CA LEU A 428 2.69 24.70 -1.09
C LEU A 428 3.78 23.71 -0.67
N GLY A 429 4.96 24.27 -0.36
CA GLY A 429 6.14 23.47 -0.01
C GLY A 429 7.13 23.20 -1.13
N ARG A 430 6.81 23.47 -2.41
CA ARG A 430 7.78 23.52 -3.52
C ARG A 430 8.67 24.79 -3.45
N SER A 431 9.67 24.91 -4.33
CA SER A 431 10.53 26.12 -4.40
C SER A 431 9.74 27.40 -4.76
N SER A 432 8.55 27.23 -5.32
CA SER A 432 7.58 28.29 -5.57
C SER A 432 6.17 27.70 -5.46
N ALA A 433 5.29 28.34 -4.68
CA ALA A 433 3.86 28.08 -4.73
C ALA A 433 3.24 28.78 -5.95
N THR A 434 2.21 28.19 -6.53
CA THR A 434 1.43 28.80 -7.61
C THR A 434 0.07 29.22 -7.08
N VAL A 435 -0.30 30.47 -7.32
CA VAL A 435 -1.61 31.00 -6.94
C VAL A 435 -2.41 31.14 -8.21
N GLN A 436 -3.59 30.55 -8.23
CA GLN A 436 -4.48 30.54 -9.39
C GLN A 436 -5.88 30.93 -8.95
N ARG A 437 -6.47 31.92 -9.60
CA ARG A 437 -7.90 32.20 -9.43
C ARG A 437 -8.70 31.06 -10.04
N PHE A 438 -9.59 30.45 -9.28
CA PHE A 438 -10.53 29.44 -9.81
C PHE A 438 -11.94 30.00 -10.01
N TRP A 439 -12.30 31.09 -9.34
CA TRP A 439 -13.64 31.65 -9.42
C TRP A 439 -13.70 33.11 -8.97
N THR A 440 -14.68 33.88 -9.45
CA THR A 440 -14.98 35.22 -8.94
C THR A 440 -16.45 35.58 -9.14
N SER A 441 -16.99 36.39 -8.23
CA SER A 441 -18.34 36.94 -8.30
C SER A 441 -18.33 38.37 -7.80
N SER A 442 -19.11 39.25 -8.43
CA SER A 442 -19.33 40.64 -7.98
C SER A 442 -20.55 40.79 -7.07
N THR A 443 -21.33 39.73 -6.86
CA THR A 443 -22.62 39.79 -6.16
C THR A 443 -22.63 39.08 -4.82
N TRP A 444 -21.69 38.15 -4.60
CA TRP A 444 -21.57 37.43 -3.34
C TRP A 444 -21.05 38.34 -2.23
N ILE A 445 -21.54 38.11 -1.01
CA ILE A 445 -21.14 38.86 0.19
C ILE A 445 -20.39 37.90 1.11
N HIS A 446 -19.18 38.29 1.53
CA HIS A 446 -18.32 37.37 2.28
C HIS A 446 -18.89 36.98 3.65
N SER A 447 -19.57 37.89 4.35
CA SER A 447 -20.21 37.64 5.65
C SER A 447 -21.46 36.78 5.58
N ARG A 448 -21.81 36.25 4.40
CA ARG A 448 -22.97 35.38 4.21
C ARG A 448 -22.63 33.92 4.01
N PHE A 449 -21.35 33.53 4.11
CA PHE A 449 -20.99 32.12 3.93
C PHE A 449 -19.93 31.61 4.89
N GLY A 450 -19.89 30.29 5.00
CA GLY A 450 -18.72 29.54 5.45
C GLY A 450 -18.46 28.40 4.48
N ALA A 451 -17.20 27.96 4.46
CA ALA A 451 -16.74 26.92 3.56
C ALA A 451 -16.21 25.74 4.36
N ALA A 452 -16.30 24.54 3.80
CA ALA A 452 -15.64 23.35 4.27
C ALA A 452 -15.08 22.61 3.05
N ALA A 453 -14.12 21.73 3.27
CA ALA A 453 -13.50 21.01 2.19
C ALA A 453 -13.41 19.53 2.51
N GLY A 454 -13.51 18.73 1.47
CA GLY A 454 -13.91 17.33 1.55
C GLY A 454 -13.95 16.74 0.15
N ASP A 455 -13.79 15.43 0.05
CA ASP A 455 -14.07 14.75 -1.22
C ASP A 455 -15.58 14.49 -1.23
N PHE A 456 -16.33 15.41 -1.84
CA PHE A 456 -17.80 15.40 -1.79
C PHE A 456 -18.40 14.69 -3.03
N ASP A 457 -17.59 14.47 -4.08
CA ASP A 457 -18.00 13.81 -5.32
C ASP A 457 -17.25 12.49 -5.64
N ARG A 458 -16.39 12.02 -4.72
CA ARG A 458 -15.60 10.78 -4.80
C ARG A 458 -14.68 10.71 -6.00
N ASP A 459 -14.21 11.85 -6.51
CA ASP A 459 -13.21 11.87 -7.57
C ASP A 459 -11.77 11.61 -7.06
N GLY A 460 -11.61 11.47 -5.73
CA GLY A 460 -10.33 11.25 -5.06
C GLY A 460 -9.54 12.54 -4.82
N ARG A 461 -10.15 13.70 -5.02
CA ARG A 461 -9.60 15.04 -4.75
C ARG A 461 -10.51 15.75 -3.75
N LYS A 462 -9.96 16.73 -3.02
CA LYS A 462 -10.79 17.55 -2.14
C LYS A 462 -11.46 18.67 -2.93
N ASP A 463 -12.78 18.73 -2.84
CA ASP A 463 -13.64 19.82 -3.27
C ASP A 463 -13.85 20.86 -2.17
N VAL A 464 -14.58 21.92 -2.50
CA VAL A 464 -14.99 22.96 -1.55
C VAL A 464 -16.50 23.15 -1.53
N ALA A 465 -17.13 22.84 -0.40
CA ALA A 465 -18.53 23.13 -0.13
C ALA A 465 -18.68 24.50 0.56
N VAL A 466 -19.58 25.33 0.05
CA VAL A 466 -19.89 26.66 0.61
C VAL A 466 -21.35 26.75 0.98
N LEU A 467 -21.65 26.90 2.28
CA LEU A 467 -22.99 27.21 2.75
C LEU A 467 -23.20 28.72 2.72
N TYR A 468 -24.08 29.17 1.83
CA TYR A 468 -24.35 30.58 1.53
C TYR A 468 -25.77 30.98 1.93
N ARG A 469 -25.90 32.08 2.69
CA ARG A 469 -27.17 32.70 3.06
C ARG A 469 -27.67 33.61 1.93
N VAL A 470 -28.66 33.15 1.19
CA VAL A 470 -29.27 33.91 0.08
C VAL A 470 -30.20 34.99 0.64
N ALA A 471 -31.09 34.60 1.56
CA ALA A 471 -32.01 35.49 2.26
C ALA A 471 -32.25 34.99 3.69
N THR A 472 -33.11 35.66 4.44
CA THR A 472 -33.53 35.18 5.76
C THR A 472 -34.22 33.81 5.63
N TYR A 473 -33.75 32.82 6.39
CA TYR A 473 -34.20 31.42 6.35
C TYR A 473 -34.00 30.70 4.99
N HIS A 474 -33.19 31.28 4.10
CA HIS A 474 -32.96 30.73 2.77
C HIS A 474 -31.46 30.56 2.52
N TYR A 475 -31.03 29.31 2.48
CA TYR A 475 -29.63 28.89 2.40
C TYR A 475 -29.42 27.93 1.24
N ARG A 476 -28.22 27.99 0.66
CA ARG A 476 -27.77 27.09 -0.41
C ARG A 476 -26.39 26.55 -0.07
N ILE A 477 -26.14 25.29 -0.40
CA ILE A 477 -24.78 24.75 -0.45
C ILE A 477 -24.35 24.77 -1.92
N PHE A 478 -23.21 25.39 -2.18
CA PHE A 478 -22.55 25.37 -3.48
C PHE A 478 -21.29 24.51 -3.40
N LEU A 479 -21.08 23.63 -4.37
CA LEU A 479 -19.88 22.82 -4.50
C LEU A 479 -18.97 23.39 -5.58
N PHE A 480 -17.68 23.51 -5.26
CA PHE A 480 -16.61 23.83 -6.18
C PHE A 480 -15.69 22.61 -6.30
N SER A 481 -15.86 21.82 -7.36
CA SER A 481 -14.97 20.71 -7.70
C SER A 481 -13.86 21.17 -8.66
N HIS A 482 -12.79 20.39 -8.76
CA HIS A 482 -11.67 20.65 -9.69
C HIS A 482 -11.14 22.10 -9.63
N ILE A 483 -10.99 22.65 -8.43
CA ILE A 483 -10.50 24.03 -8.22
C ILE A 483 -9.10 24.27 -8.82
N ASP A 484 -8.36 23.20 -9.09
CA ASP A 484 -7.04 23.20 -9.72
C ASP A 484 -7.09 23.49 -11.24
N SER A 485 -8.26 23.39 -11.86
CA SER A 485 -8.49 23.68 -13.28
C SER A 485 -8.47 25.18 -13.64
N GLY A 486 -8.70 26.06 -12.67
CA GLY A 486 -8.70 27.52 -12.86
C GLY A 486 -10.03 28.16 -13.30
N ASP A 487 -11.08 27.36 -13.53
CA ASP A 487 -12.45 27.87 -13.73
C ASP A 487 -13.46 26.90 -13.11
N SER A 488 -13.47 26.83 -11.77
CA SER A 488 -14.43 26.01 -11.03
C SER A 488 -15.69 26.82 -10.76
N ARG A 489 -16.78 26.41 -11.41
CA ARG A 489 -18.09 27.05 -11.26
C ARG A 489 -18.86 26.41 -10.11
N PRO A 490 -19.49 27.20 -9.23
CA PRO A 490 -20.28 26.66 -8.14
C PRO A 490 -21.49 25.90 -8.68
N VAL A 491 -21.60 24.63 -8.32
CA VAL A 491 -22.78 23.80 -8.60
C VAL A 491 -23.69 23.85 -7.36
N LEU A 492 -25.00 24.01 -7.57
CA LEU A 492 -25.96 23.96 -6.46
C LEU A 492 -26.07 22.51 -5.97
N ALA A 493 -25.60 22.26 -4.75
CA ALA A 493 -25.58 20.94 -4.13
C ALA A 493 -26.77 20.70 -3.20
N TRP A 494 -27.30 21.78 -2.61
CA TRP A 494 -28.48 21.73 -1.74
C TRP A 494 -29.10 23.12 -1.56
N GLU A 495 -30.40 23.16 -1.28
CA GLU A 495 -31.14 24.39 -0.97
C GLU A 495 -32.23 24.12 0.07
N THR A 496 -32.40 25.03 1.04
CA THR A 496 -33.56 25.01 1.94
C THR A 496 -34.85 25.12 1.14
N LYS A 497 -35.80 24.21 1.37
CA LYS A 497 -37.15 24.32 0.80
C LYS A 497 -37.79 25.60 1.34
N SER A 498 -38.26 26.47 0.44
CA SER A 498 -38.89 27.75 0.76
C SER A 498 -40.12 27.55 1.63
N GLU A 499 -39.96 27.73 2.93
CA GLU A 499 -41.08 27.85 3.87
C GLU A 499 -41.04 29.24 4.48
N LYS A 500 -42.20 29.89 4.56
CA LYS A 500 -42.36 31.28 5.06
C LYS A 500 -42.01 31.45 6.55
N LYS A 501 -41.44 30.41 7.18
CA LYS A 501 -41.02 30.24 8.58
C LYS A 501 -39.99 29.11 8.57
N GLY A 502 -38.81 29.25 9.17
CA GLY A 502 -37.74 28.27 8.96
C GLY A 502 -36.50 28.41 9.85
N TRP A 503 -35.46 27.63 9.51
CA TRP A 503 -34.23 27.46 10.28
C TRP A 503 -33.19 28.56 9.99
N GLU A 504 -32.46 28.99 11.01
CA GLU A 504 -31.32 29.89 10.87
C GLU A 504 -30.03 29.11 11.09
N PHE A 505 -29.24 28.90 10.04
CA PHE A 505 -27.94 28.22 10.15
C PHE A 505 -26.84 29.21 10.55
N GLY A 506 -25.98 28.81 11.48
CA GLY A 506 -24.70 29.42 11.81
C GLY A 506 -23.66 29.08 10.75
N TYR A 507 -23.81 29.64 9.56
CA TYR A 507 -23.04 29.27 8.37
C TYR A 507 -21.51 29.47 8.49
N HIS A 508 -21.03 30.26 9.46
CA HIS A 508 -19.60 30.40 9.75
C HIS A 508 -18.97 29.14 10.37
N GLN A 509 -19.79 28.25 10.95
CA GLN A 509 -19.38 27.02 11.63
C GLN A 509 -19.77 25.76 10.83
N LEU A 510 -19.37 25.73 9.55
CA LEU A 510 -19.49 24.57 8.68
C LEU A 510 -18.23 23.70 8.82
N VAL A 511 -18.40 22.41 9.14
CA VAL A 511 -17.29 21.46 9.30
C VAL A 511 -17.56 20.18 8.51
N ALA A 512 -16.52 19.66 7.86
CA ALA A 512 -16.58 18.46 7.03
C ALA A 512 -16.05 17.24 7.78
N GLY A 513 -16.67 16.07 7.61
CA GLY A 513 -16.23 14.80 8.17
C GLY A 513 -17.13 13.65 7.75
N ASP A 514 -16.67 12.40 7.83
CA ASP A 514 -17.46 11.20 7.58
C ASP A 514 -18.20 10.79 8.86
N TYR A 515 -19.39 11.34 9.11
CA TYR A 515 -20.07 11.13 10.39
C TYR A 515 -20.80 9.78 10.45
N ASN A 516 -21.12 9.15 9.32
CA ASN A 516 -21.82 7.87 9.30
C ASN A 516 -20.91 6.65 9.05
N GLY A 517 -19.65 6.86 8.66
CA GLY A 517 -18.67 5.82 8.37
C GLY A 517 -18.86 5.19 6.99
N ASP A 518 -19.52 5.87 6.06
CA ASP A 518 -19.77 5.35 4.72
C ASP A 518 -18.65 5.67 3.72
N GLY A 519 -17.61 6.37 4.17
CA GLY A 519 -16.47 6.82 3.38
C GLY A 519 -16.75 8.07 2.53
N LEU A 520 -17.87 8.75 2.73
CA LEU A 520 -18.18 10.06 2.15
C LEU A 520 -17.83 11.17 3.11
N THR A 521 -17.37 12.30 2.56
CA THR A 521 -17.28 13.49 3.39
C THR A 521 -18.67 14.12 3.52
N ASP A 522 -19.21 14.18 4.73
CA ASP A 522 -20.45 14.88 5.06
C ASP A 522 -20.17 16.31 5.57
N LEU A 523 -21.22 17.04 5.94
CA LEU A 523 -21.12 18.33 6.60
C LEU A 523 -21.91 18.36 7.91
N ALA A 524 -21.36 19.00 8.94
CA ALA A 524 -22.10 19.40 10.12
C ALA A 524 -22.17 20.92 10.23
N VAL A 525 -23.34 21.43 10.63
CA VAL A 525 -23.59 22.87 10.75
C VAL A 525 -24.44 23.19 11.97
N GLN A 526 -24.08 24.24 12.70
CA GLN A 526 -24.93 24.80 13.76
C GLN A 526 -26.18 25.46 13.16
N GLY A 527 -27.33 25.37 13.82
CA GLY A 527 -28.48 26.22 13.53
C GLY A 527 -29.45 26.37 14.70
N SER A 528 -30.47 27.21 14.52
CA SER A 528 -31.54 27.44 15.48
C SER A 528 -32.90 27.35 14.79
N ARG A 529 -33.93 26.95 15.55
CA ARG A 529 -35.30 26.79 15.06
C ARG A 529 -36.13 28.05 15.30
N TRP A 530 -36.96 28.42 14.34
CA TRP A 530 -38.08 29.33 14.61
C TRP A 530 -39.34 28.52 14.95
N ALA A 531 -39.94 28.76 16.12
CA ALA A 531 -41.19 28.11 16.52
C ALA A 531 -42.42 28.82 15.92
N ASP A 532 -43.45 28.05 15.57
CA ASP A 532 -44.72 28.58 15.04
C ASP A 532 -45.46 29.38 16.12
N ASN A 533 -45.48 30.71 15.98
CA ASN A 533 -46.17 31.67 16.86
C ASN A 533 -45.70 31.67 18.34
N GLY A 534 -44.48 31.18 18.62
CA GLY A 534 -43.83 31.27 19.93
C GLY A 534 -42.61 32.21 19.92
N PRO A 535 -42.00 32.50 21.08
CA PRO A 535 -40.70 33.15 21.14
C PRO A 535 -39.66 32.34 20.34
N ILE A 536 -38.64 33.01 19.80
CA ILE A 536 -37.50 32.40 19.11
C ILE A 536 -36.98 31.26 19.99
N ASP A 537 -36.96 30.04 19.45
CA ASP A 537 -36.25 28.94 20.09
C ASP A 537 -34.76 29.18 19.84
N LYS A 538 -34.13 29.89 20.78
CA LYS A 538 -32.70 30.23 20.74
C LYS A 538 -31.80 29.05 21.11
N SER A 539 -32.35 27.85 21.19
CA SER A 539 -31.56 26.64 21.38
C SER A 539 -30.59 26.44 20.20
N ASN A 540 -29.40 25.93 20.53
CA ASN A 540 -28.36 25.66 19.54
C ASN A 540 -28.47 24.20 19.13
N HIS A 541 -28.81 23.97 17.86
CA HIS A 541 -28.89 22.65 17.26
C HIS A 541 -27.71 22.39 16.33
N LEU A 542 -27.35 21.12 16.19
CA LEU A 542 -26.44 20.63 15.16
C LEU A 542 -27.24 19.97 14.04
N TYR A 543 -26.85 20.16 12.79
CA TYR A 543 -27.43 19.47 11.64
C TYR A 543 -26.35 18.74 10.88
N LEU A 544 -26.63 17.49 10.50
CA LEU A 544 -25.81 16.74 9.58
C LEU A 544 -26.42 16.85 8.17
N MET A 545 -25.59 17.24 7.21
CA MET A 545 -25.91 17.21 5.78
C MET A 545 -25.10 16.06 5.21
N MET A 546 -25.78 14.95 4.95
CA MET A 546 -25.16 13.72 4.45
C MET A 546 -24.88 13.89 2.96
N SER A 547 -23.66 13.59 2.54
CA SER A 547 -23.31 13.59 1.12
C SER A 547 -23.89 12.35 0.43
N ASP A 548 -24.19 12.45 -0.86
CA ASP A 548 -24.50 11.29 -1.70
C ASP A 548 -23.29 10.79 -2.52
N GLY A 549 -22.13 11.46 -2.37
CA GLY A 549 -20.92 11.16 -3.12
C GLY A 549 -20.99 11.53 -4.60
N LYS A 550 -22.00 12.30 -5.02
CA LYS A 550 -22.16 12.85 -6.37
C LYS A 550 -22.22 14.37 -6.34
N GLY A 551 -21.85 14.97 -5.21
CA GLY A 551 -21.91 16.40 -4.98
C GLY A 551 -23.28 16.95 -4.59
N ALA A 552 -24.25 16.11 -4.19
CA ALA A 552 -25.49 16.58 -3.56
C ALA A 552 -25.54 16.21 -2.07
N PHE A 553 -26.32 16.97 -1.30
CA PHE A 553 -26.50 16.71 0.13
C PHE A 553 -27.95 16.48 0.50
N ALA A 554 -28.18 15.57 1.45
CA ALA A 554 -29.45 15.39 2.12
C ALA A 554 -29.34 15.86 3.58
N ALA A 555 -30.19 16.82 3.97
CA ALA A 555 -30.27 17.25 5.35
C ALA A 555 -30.88 16.13 6.21
N LYS A 556 -30.08 15.48 7.05
CA LYS A 556 -30.54 14.57 8.10
C LYS A 556 -30.59 15.37 9.40
N ALA A 557 -31.79 15.76 9.81
CA ALA A 557 -31.95 16.47 11.07
C ALA A 557 -31.65 15.53 12.24
N THR A 558 -30.51 15.74 12.90
CA THR A 558 -30.29 15.32 14.29
C THR A 558 -30.43 16.55 15.16
N PRO A 559 -31.66 16.99 15.52
CA PRO A 559 -31.85 18.14 16.40
C PRO A 559 -31.35 17.78 17.80
N PHE A 560 -30.05 17.92 17.98
CA PHE A 560 -29.38 17.76 19.24
C PHE A 560 -29.13 19.17 19.79
N GLU A 561 -29.91 19.53 20.82
CA GLU A 561 -29.81 20.81 21.52
C GLU A 561 -28.81 20.72 22.67
N HIS A 562 -27.78 21.58 22.66
CA HIS A 562 -26.82 21.65 23.77
C HIS A 562 -25.94 22.89 23.78
N GLU A 563 -25.43 23.25 24.97
CA GLU A 563 -24.52 24.39 25.15
C GLU A 563 -23.22 24.28 24.32
N ALA A 564 -22.73 23.05 24.11
CA ALA A 564 -21.49 22.78 23.38
C ALA A 564 -21.51 23.31 21.94
N VAL A 565 -22.70 23.34 21.32
CA VAL A 565 -22.89 23.74 19.92
C VAL A 565 -22.65 25.25 19.70
N THR A 566 -22.37 26.00 20.77
CA THR A 566 -21.86 27.39 20.67
C THR A 566 -20.35 27.49 20.44
N GLY A 567 -19.60 26.42 20.71
CA GLY A 567 -18.16 26.36 20.49
C GLY A 567 -17.81 26.22 19.00
N THR A 568 -16.58 26.54 18.64
CA THR A 568 -16.06 26.29 17.29
C THR A 568 -15.93 24.78 17.07
N PRO A 569 -16.62 24.20 16.07
CA PRO A 569 -16.56 22.77 15.82
C PRO A 569 -15.32 22.36 15.00
N SER A 570 -14.87 21.14 15.24
CA SER A 570 -13.79 20.44 14.55
C SER A 570 -14.18 18.97 14.39
N ALA A 571 -13.84 18.34 13.26
CA ALA A 571 -14.19 16.96 13.00
C ALA A 571 -12.97 16.07 12.72
N GLY A 572 -13.05 14.81 13.14
CA GLY A 572 -12.03 13.79 12.97
C GLY A 572 -12.31 12.55 13.82
N ASP A 573 -11.88 11.38 13.39
CA ASP A 573 -12.03 10.11 14.12
C ASP A 573 -11.15 10.10 15.39
N VAL A 574 -11.74 10.50 16.53
CA VAL A 574 -11.03 10.65 17.80
C VAL A 574 -10.98 9.32 18.56
N ASP A 575 -12.01 8.48 18.44
CA ASP A 575 -12.11 7.19 19.12
C ASP A 575 -11.68 5.96 18.29
N ARG A 576 -11.26 6.18 17.04
CA ARG A 576 -10.72 5.20 16.09
C ARG A 576 -11.75 4.17 15.66
N ASP A 577 -13.03 4.56 15.58
CA ASP A 577 -14.12 3.69 15.15
C ASP A 577 -14.39 3.75 13.63
N GLY A 578 -13.62 4.57 12.91
CA GLY A 578 -13.74 4.78 11.47
C GLY A 578 -14.78 5.82 11.08
N LYS A 579 -15.35 6.57 12.04
CA LYS A 579 -16.25 7.70 11.80
C LYS A 579 -15.66 8.95 12.41
N ASP A 580 -15.87 10.08 11.77
CA ASP A 580 -15.45 11.35 12.32
C ASP A 580 -16.35 11.77 13.48
N ASP A 581 -15.71 12.13 14.60
CA ASP A 581 -16.34 12.71 15.78
C ASP A 581 -16.36 14.23 15.69
N LEU A 582 -17.07 14.87 16.63
CA LEU A 582 -17.07 16.33 16.75
C LEU A 582 -16.45 16.79 18.07
N VAL A 583 -15.53 17.74 17.96
CA VAL A 583 -15.00 18.48 19.10
C VAL A 583 -15.47 19.92 19.01
N PHE A 584 -16.06 20.41 20.09
CA PHE A 584 -16.47 21.81 20.21
C PHE A 584 -15.56 22.51 21.20
N LEU A 585 -14.91 23.58 20.76
CA LEU A 585 -14.07 24.41 21.63
C LEU A 585 -14.71 25.78 21.85
N SER A 586 -15.01 26.10 23.11
CA SER A 586 -15.36 27.45 23.55
C SER A 586 -14.22 28.08 24.34
N ARG A 587 -14.40 29.33 24.76
CA ARG A 587 -13.41 30.06 25.58
C ARG A 587 -13.02 29.35 26.88
N LYS A 588 -13.90 28.51 27.43
CA LYS A 588 -13.70 27.91 28.77
C LYS A 588 -13.88 26.41 28.81
N LYS A 589 -14.38 25.79 27.75
CA LYS A 589 -14.73 24.36 27.74
C LYS A 589 -14.42 23.75 26.37
N LEU A 590 -13.94 22.51 26.39
CA LEU A 590 -13.86 21.62 25.24
C LEU A 590 -14.84 20.47 25.48
N TRP A 591 -15.72 20.21 24.51
CA TRP A 591 -16.62 19.06 24.51
C TRP A 591 -16.26 18.10 23.39
N LEU A 592 -16.38 16.80 23.65
CA LEU A 592 -16.30 15.74 22.64
C LEU A 592 -17.68 15.13 22.46
N ALA A 593 -18.15 15.08 21.21
CA ALA A 593 -19.39 14.45 20.81
C ALA A 593 -19.06 13.34 19.81
N VAL A 594 -19.14 12.10 20.28
CA VAL A 594 -18.72 10.91 19.52
C VAL A 594 -19.81 10.51 18.53
N SER A 595 -19.44 10.14 17.30
CA SER A 595 -20.39 9.65 16.31
C SER A 595 -20.86 8.22 16.62
N SER A 596 -22.00 7.85 16.06
CA SER A 596 -22.60 6.51 16.23
C SER A 596 -23.03 5.86 14.93
N GLY A 597 -22.77 6.48 13.78
CA GLY A 597 -23.26 6.03 12.47
C GLY A 597 -24.67 6.56 12.15
N ASP A 598 -25.57 6.51 13.13
CA ASP A 598 -26.94 7.02 12.97
C ASP A 598 -27.13 8.48 13.40
N GLY A 599 -26.13 9.05 14.09
CA GLY A 599 -26.10 10.43 14.57
C GLY A 599 -24.97 10.67 15.57
N ILE A 600 -24.96 11.86 16.19
CA ILE A 600 -23.94 12.29 17.17
C ILE A 600 -24.44 12.04 18.60
N LYS A 601 -23.60 11.40 19.44
CA LYS A 601 -23.90 11.18 20.86
C LYS A 601 -23.85 12.49 21.65
N GLN A 602 -24.47 12.47 22.83
CA GLN A 602 -24.42 13.59 23.78
C GLN A 602 -22.96 13.98 24.09
N PRO A 603 -22.56 15.26 23.90
CA PRO A 603 -21.23 15.76 24.15
C PRO A 603 -20.87 15.66 25.62
N VAL A 604 -19.64 15.22 25.88
CA VAL A 604 -19.05 15.17 27.21
C VAL A 604 -18.00 16.26 27.33
N VAL A 605 -17.97 16.95 28.47
CA VAL A 605 -16.89 17.91 28.77
C VAL A 605 -15.59 17.14 28.94
N ARG A 606 -14.58 17.54 28.16
CA ARG A 606 -13.25 16.95 28.15
C ARG A 606 -12.18 17.91 28.66
N TRP A 607 -12.47 19.20 28.72
CA TRP A 607 -11.59 20.17 29.37
C TRP A 607 -12.38 21.40 29.81
N SER A 608 -11.91 22.04 30.88
CA SER A 608 -12.44 23.33 31.35
C SER A 608 -11.35 24.22 31.95
N ALA A 609 -11.40 25.53 31.66
CA ALA A 609 -10.50 26.52 32.25
C ALA A 609 -11.02 27.07 33.59
N SER A 610 -10.12 27.29 34.55
CA SER A 610 -10.46 27.85 35.88
C SER A 610 -10.44 29.38 35.94
N SER A 611 -9.71 30.06 35.05
CA SER A 611 -9.55 31.53 35.11
C SER A 611 -9.12 32.22 33.80
N GLU A 612 -8.43 31.53 32.88
CA GLU A 612 -8.08 32.07 31.56
C GLU A 612 -9.17 31.77 30.52
N GLU A 613 -9.55 32.78 29.73
CA GLU A 613 -10.37 32.57 28.52
C GLU A 613 -9.45 32.26 27.34
N GLU A 614 -9.74 31.20 26.60
CA GLU A 614 -9.12 30.95 25.30
C GLU A 614 -9.54 32.07 24.33
N ARG A 615 -8.60 32.97 23.99
CA ARG A 615 -8.75 33.94 22.88
C ARG A 615 -8.53 33.20 21.57
N LEU A 616 -9.54 32.42 21.21
CA LEU A 616 -9.54 31.53 20.05
C LEU A 616 -9.50 32.31 18.75
N ILE A 617 -8.86 31.69 17.76
CA ILE A 617 -8.89 32.13 16.37
C ILE A 617 -9.74 31.13 15.60
N ASP A 618 -10.44 31.62 14.58
CA ASP A 618 -11.45 30.85 13.87
C ASP A 618 -10.82 29.63 13.16
N ARG A 619 -11.21 28.44 13.66
CA ARG A 619 -10.94 27.04 13.22
C ARG A 619 -9.74 26.34 13.86
N ASN A 620 -10.01 25.17 14.44
CA ASN A 620 -9.02 24.33 15.11
C ASN A 620 -9.00 22.95 14.41
N PRO A 621 -7.90 22.48 13.82
CA PRO A 621 -7.85 21.20 13.13
C PRO A 621 -7.77 20.05 14.14
N LEU A 622 -8.36 18.93 13.78
CA LEU A 622 -8.04 17.63 14.37
C LEU A 622 -7.03 16.95 13.47
N VAL A 623 -5.81 16.75 13.96
CA VAL A 623 -4.73 16.14 13.19
C VAL A 623 -3.75 15.43 14.09
N ASP A 624 -3.30 14.26 13.66
CA ASP A 624 -2.29 13.47 14.37
C ASP A 624 -0.91 14.13 14.18
N ILE A 625 -0.47 14.88 15.21
CA ILE A 625 0.79 15.64 15.14
C ILE A 625 1.97 14.84 15.69
N ASP A 626 1.73 13.78 16.46
CA ASP A 626 2.79 12.95 17.07
C ASP A 626 2.89 11.54 16.48
N GLN A 627 2.05 11.22 15.50
CA GLN A 627 1.98 9.96 14.75
C GLN A 627 1.60 8.75 15.62
N ASP A 628 0.82 8.96 16.67
CA ASP A 628 0.33 7.88 17.53
C ASP A 628 -0.96 7.21 16.99
N GLY A 629 -1.52 7.75 15.91
CA GLY A 629 -2.74 7.30 15.25
C GLY A 629 -4.03 7.89 15.85
N SER A 630 -3.95 8.82 16.79
CA SER A 630 -5.08 9.61 17.30
C SER A 630 -4.87 11.08 16.93
N PRO A 631 -5.94 11.80 16.51
CA PRO A 631 -5.80 13.20 16.20
C PRO A 631 -5.77 14.08 17.45
N GLU A 632 -4.92 15.11 17.42
CA GLU A 632 -4.89 16.21 18.38
C GLU A 632 -5.68 17.43 17.89
N LEU A 633 -6.31 18.14 18.80
CA LEU A 633 -6.86 19.47 18.49
C LEU A 633 -5.74 20.50 18.61
N VAL A 634 -5.31 21.08 17.48
CA VAL A 634 -4.33 22.16 17.48
C VAL A 634 -5.05 23.50 17.56
N VAL A 635 -4.59 24.38 18.44
CA VAL A 635 -5.20 25.69 18.66
C VAL A 635 -4.12 26.76 18.57
N LEU A 636 -4.33 27.73 17.68
CA LEU A 636 -3.58 28.99 17.69
C LEU A 636 -4.37 30.04 18.46
N ARG A 637 -3.72 30.68 19.43
CA ARG A 637 -4.34 31.70 20.28
C ARG A 637 -3.47 32.93 20.47
N GLN A 638 -4.14 34.04 20.78
CA GLN A 638 -3.48 35.23 21.32
C GLN A 638 -3.28 35.05 22.83
N ALA A 639 -2.06 34.75 23.25
CA ALA A 639 -1.73 34.54 24.67
C ALA A 639 -1.82 35.85 25.47
N ASN A 640 -1.40 36.97 24.88
CA ASN A 640 -1.62 38.34 25.37
C ASN A 640 -1.48 39.34 24.21
N ASP A 641 -1.62 40.64 24.44
CA ASP A 641 -1.66 41.66 23.38
C ASP A 641 -0.39 41.79 22.53
N SER A 642 0.69 41.06 22.85
CA SER A 642 1.92 41.03 22.05
C SER A 642 2.47 39.62 21.81
N LYS A 643 1.72 38.58 22.17
CA LYS A 643 2.19 37.19 22.15
C LYS A 643 1.15 36.23 21.59
N VAL A 644 1.60 35.34 20.71
CA VAL A 644 0.82 34.25 20.11
C VAL A 644 1.39 32.91 20.56
N GLU A 645 0.52 31.93 20.74
CA GLU A 645 0.88 30.56 21.14
C GLU A 645 0.12 29.52 20.32
N ALA A 646 0.77 28.41 20.00
CA ALA A 646 0.14 27.18 19.52
C ALA A 646 0.08 26.15 20.64
N ARG A 647 -1.09 25.54 20.87
CA ARG A 647 -1.33 24.47 21.83
C ARG A 647 -1.90 23.24 21.14
N ALA A 648 -1.63 22.05 21.69
CA ALA A 648 -2.35 20.83 21.35
C ALA A 648 -3.13 20.34 22.56
N PHE A 649 -4.41 20.03 22.34
CA PHE A 649 -5.19 19.18 23.22
C PHE A 649 -5.01 17.74 22.74
N ARG A 650 -4.41 16.92 23.59
CA ARG A 650 -3.99 15.55 23.28
C ARG A 650 -4.90 14.53 23.93
N ASN A 651 -4.94 13.34 23.33
CA ASN A 651 -5.70 12.20 23.82
C ASN A 651 -7.15 12.60 24.09
N LEU A 652 -7.88 12.98 23.03
CA LEU A 652 -9.18 13.63 23.12
C LEU A 652 -10.31 12.71 23.60
N ALA A 653 -10.16 11.39 23.46
CA ALA A 653 -11.07 10.37 24.01
C ALA A 653 -10.42 9.53 25.14
N PRO A 654 -10.02 10.15 26.28
CA PRO A 654 -9.47 9.39 27.38
C PRO A 654 -10.58 8.58 28.07
N ALA A 655 -10.23 7.41 28.62
CA ALA A 655 -11.14 6.54 29.35
C ALA A 655 -11.81 7.26 30.56
N ALA A 656 -11.12 8.22 31.19
CA ALA A 656 -11.67 9.10 32.22
C ALA A 656 -10.85 10.39 32.34
N GLY A 657 -11.49 11.48 32.80
CA GLY A 657 -10.83 12.74 33.16
C GLY A 657 -10.69 13.76 32.02
N ASN A 658 -9.92 14.83 32.29
CA ASN A 658 -9.65 15.90 31.35
C ASN A 658 -8.57 15.52 30.33
N VAL A 659 -8.65 16.09 29.14
CA VAL A 659 -7.62 15.96 28.09
C VAL A 659 -6.37 16.74 28.48
N ALA A 660 -5.22 16.27 28.01
CA ALA A 660 -3.94 16.92 28.27
C ALA A 660 -3.77 18.12 27.33
N VAL A 661 -3.27 19.24 27.87
CA VAL A 661 -2.95 20.43 27.06
C VAL A 661 -1.45 20.66 27.07
N SER A 662 -0.84 20.73 25.90
CA SER A 662 0.59 20.96 25.72
C SER A 662 0.84 22.18 24.86
N LYS A 663 1.84 23.00 25.25
CA LYS A 663 2.29 24.11 24.42
C LYS A 663 3.23 23.58 23.34
N LEU A 664 2.93 23.89 22.09
CA LEU A 664 3.70 23.43 20.93
C LEU A 664 4.68 24.50 20.44
N TRP A 665 4.27 25.77 20.51
CA TRP A 665 5.04 26.89 19.98
C TRP A 665 4.59 28.23 20.56
N GLU A 666 5.47 29.23 20.53
CA GLU A 666 5.21 30.59 20.99
C GLU A 666 6.02 31.63 20.19
N ALA A 667 5.42 32.79 19.91
CA ALA A 667 6.13 33.98 19.44
C ALA A 667 5.72 35.24 20.20
N ALA A 668 6.74 36.07 20.49
CA ALA A 668 6.58 37.41 21.03
C ALA A 668 6.66 38.46 19.91
N GLY A 669 6.09 39.64 20.16
CA GLY A 669 6.08 40.76 19.21
C GLY A 669 5.03 40.62 18.10
N VAL A 670 3.94 39.89 18.32
CA VAL A 670 2.81 39.78 17.38
C VAL A 670 1.59 40.45 18.01
N ALA A 671 1.25 41.68 17.61
CA ALA A 671 0.19 42.43 18.28
C ALA A 671 -1.23 41.93 17.95
N ARG A 672 -1.43 41.27 16.81
CA ARG A 672 -2.71 40.64 16.48
C ARG A 672 -2.59 39.65 15.32
N LEU A 673 -3.27 38.52 15.44
CA LEU A 673 -3.56 37.64 14.30
C LEU A 673 -4.88 38.09 13.65
N TYR A 674 -4.86 38.28 12.33
CA TYR A 674 -6.04 38.57 11.52
C TYR A 674 -6.29 37.38 10.57
N PHE A 675 -7.52 36.83 10.62
CA PHE A 675 -8.19 35.82 9.78
C PHE A 675 -7.37 34.87 8.88
N GLY A 676 -7.72 33.57 8.92
CA GLY A 676 -7.40 32.58 7.87
C GLY A 676 -6.47 31.46 8.33
N GLN A 677 -7.04 30.35 8.80
CA GLN A 677 -6.30 29.16 9.24
C GLN A 677 -6.64 27.96 8.36
N ALA A 678 -5.63 27.26 7.85
CA ALA A 678 -5.78 26.00 7.12
C ALA A 678 -4.56 25.12 7.39
N PHE A 679 -4.79 24.04 8.11
CA PHE A 679 -3.76 23.10 8.57
C PHE A 679 -4.28 21.68 8.21
N ALA A 680 -3.53 20.67 7.79
CA ALA A 680 -2.11 20.50 7.55
C ALA A 680 -1.91 19.25 6.66
N PRO A 681 -1.37 19.39 5.45
CA PRO A 681 -0.52 18.38 4.82
C PRO A 681 0.90 18.47 5.36
N ASP A 682 1.66 17.40 5.27
CA ASP A 682 3.12 17.44 5.32
C ASP A 682 3.65 18.25 4.12
N VAL A 683 3.61 19.58 4.20
CA VAL A 683 3.95 20.47 3.08
C VAL A 683 5.42 20.34 2.70
N ASN A 684 6.27 19.88 3.62
CA ASN A 684 7.71 19.81 3.40
C ASN A 684 8.24 18.39 3.11
N GLY A 685 7.40 17.37 3.26
CA GLY A 685 7.68 15.97 3.00
C GLY A 685 8.55 15.26 4.03
N ASP A 686 8.57 15.71 5.29
CA ASP A 686 9.35 15.07 6.36
C ASP A 686 8.58 13.96 7.11
N GLY A 687 7.31 13.80 6.76
CA GLY A 687 6.32 12.92 7.35
C GLY A 687 5.56 13.57 8.50
N ALA A 688 5.98 14.74 8.99
CA ALA A 688 5.32 15.42 10.09
C ALA A 688 4.24 16.37 9.58
N THR A 689 3.20 16.50 10.38
CA THR A 689 2.09 17.42 10.13
C THR A 689 2.56 18.87 10.21
N ASP A 690 2.43 19.65 9.13
CA ASP A 690 2.87 21.06 9.05
C ASP A 690 1.70 22.06 9.11
N VAL A 691 1.86 23.17 9.81
CA VAL A 691 0.77 24.13 10.09
C VAL A 691 0.90 25.38 9.22
N THR A 692 -0.04 25.59 8.27
CA THR A 692 -0.05 26.75 7.36
C THR A 692 -1.12 27.78 7.75
N PHE A 693 -0.83 29.08 7.62
CA PHE A 693 -1.80 30.14 7.91
C PHE A 693 -1.55 31.38 7.05
N VAL A 694 -2.56 32.24 6.92
CA VAL A 694 -2.46 33.53 6.23
C VAL A 694 -2.46 34.64 7.27
N GLY A 695 -1.54 35.60 7.14
CA GLY A 695 -1.42 36.73 8.06
C GLY A 695 -0.63 37.90 7.44
N PRO A 696 -0.60 39.07 8.10
CA PRO A 696 0.13 40.24 7.60
C PRO A 696 1.67 40.05 7.66
N GLN A 697 2.39 40.75 6.79
CA GLN A 697 3.85 40.69 6.65
C GLN A 697 4.61 41.19 7.90
N ALA A 698 4.03 42.15 8.62
CA ALA A 698 4.44 42.65 9.93
C ALA A 698 3.19 43.06 10.74
N VAL A 699 3.38 43.42 12.01
CA VAL A 699 2.33 43.80 12.99
C VAL A 699 1.53 45.07 12.60
N THR A 700 1.79 45.67 11.45
CA THR A 700 1.16 46.92 11.00
C THR A 700 -0.02 46.67 10.05
N PRO A 701 -1.11 47.48 10.14
CA PRO A 701 -2.36 47.25 9.40
C PRO A 701 -2.30 47.31 7.87
N ASP A 702 -1.22 47.82 7.27
CA ASP A 702 -1.16 48.20 5.84
C ASP A 702 -0.54 47.15 4.90
N ASP A 703 -0.20 45.95 5.38
CA ASP A 703 0.55 44.96 4.60
C ASP A 703 -0.33 43.90 3.89
N LYS A 704 0.04 43.57 2.64
CA LYS A 704 -0.56 42.49 1.83
C LYS A 704 -0.54 41.14 2.57
N PRO A 705 -1.51 40.24 2.32
CA PRO A 705 -1.55 38.91 2.93
C PRO A 705 -0.31 38.09 2.56
N VAL A 706 0.28 37.42 3.55
CA VAL A 706 1.44 36.52 3.40
C VAL A 706 1.05 35.13 3.89
N ILE A 707 1.55 34.09 3.21
CA ILE A 707 1.37 32.69 3.62
C ILE A 707 2.55 32.27 4.47
N HIS A 708 2.23 31.82 5.68
CA HIS A 708 3.16 31.37 6.70
C HIS A 708 3.00 29.87 6.92
N THR A 709 4.11 29.19 7.24
CA THR A 709 4.10 27.78 7.67
C THR A 709 4.95 27.60 8.92
N MET A 710 4.50 26.71 9.79
CA MET A 710 5.28 26.16 10.90
C MET A 710 5.49 24.69 10.59
N ARG A 711 6.76 24.26 10.51
CA ARG A 711 7.05 22.86 10.19
C ARG A 711 6.90 21.99 11.43
N GLY A 712 6.16 20.91 11.31
CA GLY A 712 6.04 19.89 12.33
C GLY A 712 7.35 19.15 12.55
N SER A 713 7.38 18.37 13.61
CA SER A 713 8.42 17.40 13.88
C SER A 713 7.74 16.11 14.30
N ARG A 714 8.44 14.99 14.16
CA ARG A 714 7.96 13.65 14.55
C ARG A 714 7.69 13.47 16.04
N HIS A 715 7.90 14.51 16.84
CA HIS A 715 7.61 14.53 18.27
C HIS A 715 6.55 15.58 18.63
N GLY A 716 5.79 16.07 17.63
CA GLY A 716 4.68 17.01 17.81
C GLY A 716 5.07 18.47 18.09
N GLY A 717 6.35 18.84 18.00
CA GLY A 717 6.80 20.23 18.12
C GLY A 717 6.87 20.96 16.78
N PHE A 718 6.81 22.29 16.78
CA PHE A 718 6.86 23.12 15.55
C PHE A 718 8.10 24.02 15.47
N SER A 719 8.61 24.22 14.25
CA SER A 719 9.71 25.16 13.96
C SER A 719 9.24 26.62 13.97
N ALA A 720 10.21 27.55 13.90
CA ALA A 720 9.90 28.96 13.65
C ALA A 720 9.10 29.14 12.34
N VAL A 721 8.20 30.13 12.35
CA VAL A 721 7.35 30.49 11.21
C VAL A 721 8.22 30.85 10.00
N ARG A 722 7.98 30.18 8.87
CA ARG A 722 8.59 30.47 7.58
C ARG A 722 7.58 31.07 6.62
N ARG A 723 8.03 32.05 5.83
CA ARG A 723 7.28 32.60 4.71
C ARG A 723 7.39 31.65 3.51
N ILE A 724 6.26 31.26 2.93
CA ILE A 724 6.21 30.44 1.70
C ILE A 724 5.95 31.31 0.46
N GLY A 725 5.25 32.44 0.60
CA GLY A 725 4.96 33.29 -0.56
C GLY A 725 4.28 34.61 -0.20
N ASN A 726 4.32 35.55 -1.14
CA ASN A 726 3.49 36.76 -1.14
C ASN A 726 2.73 36.80 -2.48
N PRO A 727 1.46 36.41 -2.50
CA PRO A 727 0.65 36.43 -3.70
C PRO A 727 0.43 37.88 -4.17
N LYS A 728 1.12 38.28 -5.23
CA LYS A 728 1.01 39.64 -5.82
C LYS A 728 -0.42 39.99 -6.24
N GLU A 729 -1.22 38.98 -6.55
CA GLU A 729 -2.59 39.08 -7.05
C GLU A 729 -3.63 39.26 -5.93
N MET A 730 -3.25 39.04 -4.67
CA MET A 730 -4.14 39.21 -3.52
C MET A 730 -3.96 40.58 -2.87
N THR A 731 -5.07 41.30 -2.70
CA THR A 731 -5.15 42.57 -1.95
C THR A 731 -5.58 42.33 -0.50
N TRP A 732 -5.46 43.34 0.37
CA TRP A 732 -6.00 43.27 1.74
C TRP A 732 -7.53 43.12 1.73
N GLY A 733 -8.10 42.35 2.66
CA GLY A 733 -9.56 42.13 2.76
C GLY A 733 -9.94 41.07 3.79
N TYR A 734 -11.23 40.74 3.88
CA TYR A 734 -11.70 39.58 4.66
C TYR A 734 -11.47 38.28 3.87
N TYR A 735 -11.06 37.21 4.56
CA TYR A 735 -10.78 35.92 3.96
C TYR A 735 -11.51 34.77 4.65
N ALA A 736 -11.96 33.79 3.87
CA ALA A 736 -12.38 32.47 4.34
C ALA A 736 -11.50 31.42 3.67
N MET A 737 -10.76 30.62 4.46
CA MET A 737 -9.78 29.65 3.96
C MET A 737 -10.20 28.22 4.31
N VAL A 738 -9.99 27.30 3.38
CA VAL A 738 -10.27 25.86 3.53
C VAL A 738 -9.22 25.01 2.80
N MET A 739 -8.92 23.84 3.35
CA MET A 739 -7.94 22.90 2.79
C MET A 739 -8.54 22.16 1.61
N ALA A 740 -8.04 22.33 0.39
CA ALA A 740 -8.59 21.64 -0.78
C ALA A 740 -7.43 21.02 -1.57
N GLY A 741 -6.96 19.86 -1.10
CA GLY A 741 -5.84 19.13 -1.70
C GLY A 741 -6.03 17.63 -1.68
#